data_AF-A0A926A5L3-F1
#
_entry.id   AF-A0A926A5L3-F1
#
_cell.length_a   1.000
_cell.length_b   1.000
_cell.length_c   1.000
_cell.angle_alpha   90.00
_cell.angle_beta   90.00
_cell.angle_gamma   90.00
#
_symmetry.space_group_name_H-M   'P 1'
#
loop_
_entity.id
_entity.type
_entity.pdbx_description
1 polymer ?
#
loop_
_entity_poly.entity_id
_entity_poly.type
_entity_poly.pdbx_seq_one_letter_code
_entity_poly.pdbx_strand_id
1 'polypeptide(L)'
;GQYELFVNGSNALGVMLGNGMYNVPATSRYTKFTGSFGPPKLIAQLHLFYANGTSNVISTDSQWLTAPGPITFSHVYGGEDYDARLEPSGWNHAGFDAAAWSPATVTSGPGGMLRGQSHAAPPIKAVQTLLPIKTNSISASVKVYDLGQNASLIPRLTVHGQTGAVVRITPAELVNGNGTINRSSVGGGAAYWQYTLAGTGSETWFPRFFFHGCRYLQVEVFAAPSSAPLPVVDQIEGVVIQSASTPAGGFSCSSDLFNRIRTLIRWSQRNNLVSLITDCPHRERLGWLEQYHLHGPSLRYEWDLGLLYSKTMDDMTDSQLASGLVPDIAPEYTVFGGGFRDSPEWGSSVVIVPWQQYLFTGDDMLLRRHYNSMSNYLAYLQGRASGYILNFGLGDWYDLGPNPPGFAQLTPVALTATAYFYQDATILAQAARVIGRTNDALQFDSLAGNIRTAFNNSFYSAANGYYSTGSQTAQSLPLVLGLVHSNNQATVITALIANVRSQGLTAGDIGHRYLLRALADAGRSDVVFELHSQTNTPGYGYILNTGATSLTEGWDGSSSQSHFMLGHIMEWFYHDLAGIQPDAASPGFKRVVIKPALVSGITNASASYDSVRGEIASAWTLSNNVVTLNLTIPAGSTGLVCLPTLGTASTNLVIQENGTTLWQNGGVTGSVPGVTFDRMEGTGAQSSIVWTVGSGSYQFTWNVFPAPGGLAAVSGNAQVALSWNAMPDATGYHVKRSSNSGGPYVIVGNQIAGTNYTDVAVVNGATYYYVVSALSANNESGDSIEVSAMPRTVANFGFETPGVGTYLYSPAGSSWTFSAQSGANGSGIAANGSAFTTANPNAPQGIQVAYLQGIASVSQAIGGFTTGARYAVTFSAAQRNYQQNGGQTWNVTIDGSVVRSFDPPRSATSYVDYNLTFPATAPTHTLGFASSNTRGGDNTVFLDNVRITSLVPPALGWQASGGQIHFAWPQDHIGWRLQAQTNALSAGLGTNWVTITSSVITNQFAFPIGNIEASVFFRLIYP
;
A
#
# COMPACT_ATOMS: atom_id res chain seq x y z
N GLY A 1 45.44 -11.61 9.44
CA GLY A 1 45.00 -10.77 10.60
C GLY A 1 45.74 -9.44 10.56
N GLN A 2 45.24 -8.35 11.18
CA GLN A 2 45.63 -6.92 10.95
C GLN A 2 47.14 -6.52 10.99
N TYR A 3 48.08 -7.44 11.13
CA TYR A 3 49.54 -7.23 11.07
C TYR A 3 50.20 -7.67 9.74
N GLU A 4 49.44 -8.14 8.74
CA GLU A 4 49.96 -8.62 7.44
C GLU A 4 50.32 -7.51 6.43
N LEU A 5 50.14 -6.23 6.77
CA LEU A 5 50.42 -5.11 5.86
C LEU A 5 51.84 -4.54 5.97
N PHE A 6 52.54 -4.75 7.09
CA PHE A 6 53.90 -4.24 7.29
C PHE A 6 54.94 -5.31 6.99
N VAL A 7 56.03 -4.90 6.36
CA VAL A 7 57.20 -5.77 6.13
C VAL A 7 58.41 -5.27 6.92
N ASN A 8 59.34 -6.16 7.23
CA ASN A 8 60.63 -5.75 7.79
C ASN A 8 61.38 -4.86 6.79
N GLY A 9 61.86 -3.70 7.25
CA GLY A 9 62.57 -2.72 6.42
C GLY A 9 61.68 -1.57 5.95
N SER A 10 61.86 -1.15 4.70
CA SER A 10 61.18 0.01 4.13
C SER A 10 59.69 -0.27 3.89
N ASN A 11 58.85 0.64 4.35
CA ASN A 11 57.40 0.63 4.15
C ASN A 11 56.96 1.97 3.54
N ALA A 12 55.83 1.98 2.83
CA ALA A 12 55.22 3.19 2.29
C ALA A 12 53.75 3.28 2.71
N LEU A 13 53.27 4.50 2.96
CA LEU A 13 51.86 4.81 3.24
C LEU A 13 51.39 5.85 2.23
N GLY A 14 50.38 5.49 1.45
CA GLY A 14 49.80 6.36 0.42
C GLY A 14 48.32 6.65 0.68
N VAL A 15 47.89 7.90 0.45
CA VAL A 15 46.49 8.33 0.63
C VAL A 15 46.04 9.17 -0.56
N MET A 16 44.87 8.85 -1.12
CA MET A 16 44.17 9.71 -2.10
C MET A 16 43.10 10.52 -1.38
N LEU A 17 42.95 11.80 -1.75
CA LEU A 17 41.92 12.69 -1.20
C LEU A 17 40.88 13.02 -2.27
N GLY A 18 39.60 12.85 -1.91
CA GLY A 18 38.46 13.28 -2.71
C GLY A 18 37.75 14.49 -2.09
N ASN A 19 36.90 15.14 -2.88
CA ASN A 19 36.19 16.35 -2.46
C ASN A 19 35.09 16.08 -1.40
N GLY A 20 34.27 15.04 -1.61
CA GLY A 20 33.14 14.70 -0.75
C GLY A 20 32.17 15.88 -0.53
N MET A 21 31.48 15.89 0.61
CA MET A 21 30.68 17.05 1.07
C MET A 21 31.57 18.19 1.63
N TYR A 22 32.87 17.94 1.83
CA TYR A 22 33.79 18.94 2.38
C TYR A 22 34.04 20.10 1.39
N ASN A 23 34.05 19.79 0.09
CA ASN A 23 34.29 20.75 -0.97
C ASN A 23 33.41 20.45 -2.19
N VAL A 24 32.29 21.14 -2.33
CA VAL A 24 31.33 21.02 -3.43
C VAL A 24 31.40 22.26 -4.33
N PRO A 25 32.34 22.30 -5.30
CA PRO A 25 32.53 23.44 -6.18
C PRO A 25 31.40 23.56 -7.23
N ALA A 26 31.20 24.77 -7.78
CA ALA A 26 30.37 24.94 -8.96
C ALA A 26 31.03 24.27 -10.17
N THR A 27 30.27 23.47 -10.93
CA THR A 27 30.75 22.78 -12.14
C THR A 27 29.71 22.82 -13.25
N SER A 28 30.07 22.37 -14.46
CA SER A 28 29.11 22.15 -15.55
C SER A 28 28.28 20.87 -15.40
N ARG A 29 28.56 20.04 -14.38
CA ARG A 29 27.84 18.81 -14.06
C ARG A 29 26.79 19.07 -12.98
N TYR A 30 25.87 18.13 -12.83
CA TYR A 30 24.81 18.20 -11.84
C TYR A 30 25.37 18.48 -10.44
N THR A 31 24.81 19.49 -9.80
CA THR A 31 25.22 19.99 -8.49
C THR A 31 23.96 20.47 -7.76
N LYS A 32 23.59 19.81 -6.66
CA LYS A 32 22.38 20.17 -5.89
C LYS A 32 22.56 21.51 -5.17
N PHE A 33 23.72 21.71 -4.56
CA PHE A 33 24.15 22.96 -3.94
C PHE A 33 25.68 23.06 -4.01
N THR A 34 26.20 24.26 -3.80
CA THR A 34 27.65 24.53 -3.72
C THR A 34 28.03 24.96 -2.32
N GLY A 35 29.20 24.55 -1.84
CA GLY A 35 29.70 24.88 -0.51
C GLY A 35 31.12 24.36 -0.31
N SER A 36 31.93 25.01 0.51
CA SER A 36 33.32 24.60 0.72
C SER A 36 33.82 24.95 2.12
N PHE A 37 34.48 23.98 2.75
CA PHE A 37 35.29 24.16 3.95
C PHE A 37 36.80 24.29 3.61
N GLY A 38 37.12 24.48 2.33
CA GLY A 38 38.48 24.54 1.78
C GLY A 38 38.82 23.35 0.89
N PRO A 39 40.05 23.28 0.35
CA PRO A 39 40.51 22.12 -0.41
C PRO A 39 40.61 20.88 0.49
N PRO A 40 40.52 19.64 -0.04
CA PRO A 40 40.70 18.42 0.73
C PRO A 40 42.02 18.41 1.51
N LYS A 41 41.97 17.92 2.76
CA LYS A 41 43.10 17.91 3.70
C LYS A 41 43.22 16.53 4.35
N LEU A 42 44.41 16.19 4.84
CA LEU A 42 44.67 14.94 5.54
C LEU A 42 45.20 15.22 6.96
N ILE A 43 44.68 14.47 7.93
CA ILE A 43 45.34 14.24 9.21
C ILE A 43 45.45 12.73 9.42
N ALA A 44 46.64 12.22 9.71
CA ALA A 44 46.84 10.82 10.04
C ALA A 44 47.97 10.64 11.06
N GLN A 45 47.81 9.65 11.93
CA GLN A 45 48.83 9.18 12.86
C GLN A 45 48.87 7.65 12.84
N LEU A 46 50.05 7.09 12.58
CA LEU A 46 50.33 5.67 12.62
C LEU A 46 51.16 5.37 13.87
N HIS A 47 50.59 4.60 14.80
CA HIS A 47 51.26 4.16 16.02
C HIS A 47 51.81 2.74 15.84
N LEU A 48 53.13 2.60 15.94
CA LEU A 48 53.85 1.34 15.85
C LEU A 48 54.24 0.88 17.25
N PHE A 49 53.87 -0.34 17.62
CA PHE A 49 54.24 -0.96 18.89
C PHE A 49 55.13 -2.18 18.61
N TYR A 50 56.29 -2.23 19.25
CA TYR A 50 57.29 -3.26 19.01
C TYR A 50 57.29 -4.29 20.15
N ALA A 51 57.72 -5.53 19.84
CA ALA A 51 57.74 -6.63 20.82
C ALA A 51 58.66 -6.38 22.02
N ASN A 52 59.66 -5.50 21.88
CA ASN A 52 60.55 -5.07 22.96
C ASN A 52 59.93 -3.99 23.87
N GLY A 53 58.67 -3.60 23.65
CA GLY A 53 57.95 -2.61 24.44
C GLY A 53 58.15 -1.15 24.00
N THR A 54 58.99 -0.87 22.99
CA THR A 54 59.11 0.50 22.45
C THR A 54 57.96 0.81 21.49
N SER A 55 57.73 2.10 21.23
CA SER A 55 56.76 2.55 20.22
C SER A 55 57.31 3.69 19.36
N ASN A 56 56.73 3.86 18.18
CA ASN A 56 56.99 5.00 17.30
C ASN A 56 55.68 5.56 16.76
N VAL A 57 55.63 6.87 16.48
CA VAL A 57 54.47 7.53 15.89
C VAL A 57 54.91 8.23 14.61
N ILE A 58 54.33 7.84 13.48
CA ILE A 58 54.49 8.51 12.19
C ILE A 58 53.26 9.37 11.97
N SER A 59 53.43 10.68 11.82
CA SER A 59 52.32 11.62 11.63
C SER A 59 52.39 12.30 10.26
N THR A 60 51.28 12.86 9.82
CA THR A 60 51.25 13.77 8.66
C THR A 60 51.92 15.10 9.00
N ASP A 61 52.89 15.50 8.19
CA ASP A 61 53.66 16.74 8.31
C ASP A 61 54.16 17.22 6.92
N SER A 62 55.09 18.18 6.89
CA SER A 62 55.66 18.71 5.64
C SER A 62 56.64 17.76 4.94
N GLN A 63 56.99 16.61 5.52
CA GLN A 63 57.85 15.61 4.88
C GLN A 63 57.08 14.67 3.95
N TRP A 64 55.74 14.64 4.07
CA TRP A 64 54.89 13.93 3.13
C TRP A 64 55.00 14.56 1.74
N LEU A 65 54.95 13.73 0.70
CA LEU A 65 54.98 14.17 -0.69
C LEU A 65 53.58 14.07 -1.30
N THR A 66 53.28 14.96 -2.24
CA THR A 66 52.01 15.01 -2.96
C THR A 66 52.22 15.28 -4.45
N ALA A 67 51.33 14.73 -5.27
CA ALA A 67 51.25 14.95 -6.71
C ALA A 67 49.79 14.79 -7.18
N PRO A 68 49.41 15.37 -8.34
CA PRO A 68 48.17 15.03 -9.00
C PRO A 68 48.09 13.53 -9.27
N GLY A 69 46.95 12.91 -8.96
CA GLY A 69 46.71 11.50 -9.22
C GLY A 69 45.93 11.25 -10.52
N PRO A 70 45.59 9.98 -10.81
CA PRO A 70 44.81 9.60 -11.98
C PRO A 70 43.33 10.03 -11.92
N ILE A 71 42.81 10.41 -10.74
CA ILE A 71 41.48 10.99 -10.60
C ILE A 71 41.54 12.48 -10.98
N THR A 72 41.02 12.83 -12.15
CA THR A 72 41.07 14.19 -12.71
C THR A 72 39.82 15.03 -12.43
N PHE A 73 38.73 14.38 -12.02
CA PHE A 73 37.51 15.03 -11.53
C PHE A 73 36.93 14.23 -10.36
N SER A 74 36.53 14.92 -9.29
CA SER A 74 35.87 14.32 -8.12
C SER A 74 34.77 15.24 -7.63
N HIS A 75 33.52 14.81 -7.69
CA HIS A 75 32.37 15.60 -7.24
C HIS A 75 31.27 14.71 -6.68
N VAL A 76 30.82 14.97 -5.46
CA VAL A 76 29.83 14.14 -4.74
C VAL A 76 28.51 13.99 -5.51
N TYR A 77 28.12 14.98 -6.33
CA TYR A 77 26.92 14.94 -7.17
C TYR A 77 27.21 14.66 -8.65
N GLY A 78 28.39 15.09 -9.11
CA GLY A 78 28.65 15.34 -10.52
C GLY A 78 29.40 14.21 -11.21
N GLY A 79 30.10 13.35 -10.48
CA GLY A 79 30.86 12.28 -11.08
C GLY A 79 32.27 12.08 -10.56
N GLU A 80 32.95 11.14 -11.21
CA GLU A 80 34.38 10.92 -11.07
C GLU A 80 34.98 10.60 -12.45
N ASP A 81 36.07 11.29 -12.80
CA ASP A 81 36.84 10.99 -14.00
C ASP A 81 38.21 10.43 -13.60
N TYR A 82 38.62 9.38 -14.29
CA TYR A 82 39.87 8.67 -14.08
C TYR A 82 40.63 8.52 -15.39
N ASP A 83 41.88 8.95 -15.42
CA ASP A 83 42.79 8.75 -16.55
C ASP A 83 43.91 7.77 -16.16
N ALA A 84 43.78 6.53 -16.61
CA ALA A 84 44.72 5.47 -16.26
C ALA A 84 46.13 5.70 -16.81
N ARG A 85 46.29 6.58 -17.81
CA ARG A 85 47.61 6.98 -18.33
C ARG A 85 48.40 7.81 -17.33
N LEU A 86 47.74 8.38 -16.31
CA LEU A 86 48.33 9.23 -15.29
C LEU A 86 48.62 8.47 -13.98
N GLU A 87 48.29 7.18 -13.89
CA GLU A 87 48.50 6.40 -12.67
C GLU A 87 50.00 6.10 -12.46
N PRO A 88 50.65 6.60 -11.40
CA PRO A 88 52.06 6.32 -11.17
C PRO A 88 52.20 4.90 -10.61
N SER A 89 52.76 3.99 -11.40
CA SER A 89 52.92 2.60 -10.99
C SER A 89 53.74 2.48 -9.70
N GLY A 90 53.19 1.77 -8.71
CA GLY A 90 53.89 1.49 -7.46
C GLY A 90 53.95 2.64 -6.45
N TRP A 91 53.24 3.76 -6.65
CA TRP A 91 53.34 4.97 -5.80
C TRP A 91 53.10 4.74 -4.31
N ASN A 92 52.36 3.70 -3.96
CA ASN A 92 52.03 3.28 -2.59
C ASN A 92 52.91 2.13 -2.08
N HIS A 93 54.02 1.82 -2.75
CA HIS A 93 55.01 0.83 -2.34
C HIS A 93 56.35 1.47 -2.00
N ALA A 94 57.12 0.83 -1.11
CA ALA A 94 58.46 1.27 -0.79
C ALA A 94 59.38 1.19 -2.03
N GLY A 95 60.28 2.16 -2.18
CA GLY A 95 61.22 2.23 -3.31
C GLY A 95 60.67 2.95 -4.56
N PHE A 96 59.47 3.51 -4.50
CA PHE A 96 58.94 4.39 -5.54
C PHE A 96 59.80 5.65 -5.70
N ASP A 97 60.10 6.03 -6.95
CA ASP A 97 60.81 7.29 -7.25
C ASP A 97 59.83 8.47 -7.22
N ALA A 98 59.80 9.16 -6.07
CA ALA A 98 58.98 10.33 -5.84
C ALA A 98 59.71 11.66 -6.12
N ALA A 99 60.82 11.67 -6.87
CA ALA A 99 61.61 12.88 -7.10
C ALA A 99 60.83 14.02 -7.79
N ALA A 100 59.78 13.69 -8.55
CA ALA A 100 58.90 14.65 -9.21
C ALA A 100 57.74 15.15 -8.33
N TRP A 101 57.58 14.63 -7.11
CA TRP A 101 56.52 15.03 -6.19
C TRP A 101 56.94 16.21 -5.33
N SER A 102 55.97 17.01 -4.91
CA SER A 102 56.22 18.19 -4.08
C SER A 102 55.96 17.88 -2.60
N PRO A 103 56.68 18.51 -1.66
CA PRO A 103 56.32 18.45 -0.24
C PRO A 103 54.88 18.93 0.01
N ALA A 104 54.20 18.30 0.97
CA ALA A 104 52.86 18.65 1.38
C ALA A 104 52.83 19.99 2.12
N THR A 105 51.83 20.83 1.79
CA THR A 105 51.61 22.09 2.49
C THR A 105 50.89 21.84 3.81
N VAL A 106 51.53 22.16 4.93
CA VAL A 106 50.90 22.13 6.26
C VAL A 106 49.82 23.21 6.32
N THR A 107 48.61 22.84 6.74
CA THR A 107 47.44 23.72 6.81
C THR A 107 46.77 23.63 8.17
N SER A 108 46.03 24.67 8.55
CA SER A 108 45.16 24.60 9.71
C SER A 108 44.06 23.56 9.48
N GLY A 109 43.61 22.90 10.55
CA GLY A 109 42.45 22.01 10.50
C GLY A 109 41.16 22.73 10.07
N PRO A 110 40.09 21.99 9.76
CA PRO A 110 38.81 22.55 9.31
C PRO A 110 38.04 23.33 10.39
N GLY A 111 38.58 23.45 11.60
CA GLY A 111 37.83 23.83 12.80
C GLY A 111 37.17 22.61 13.46
N GLY A 112 36.40 22.85 14.53
CA GLY A 112 35.74 21.79 15.28
C GLY A 112 36.68 20.91 16.10
N MET A 113 36.16 19.77 16.56
CA MET A 113 36.88 18.80 17.39
C MET A 113 36.86 17.42 16.73
N LEU A 114 38.04 16.80 16.58
CA LEU A 114 38.11 15.39 16.17
C LEU A 114 37.56 14.53 17.29
N ARG A 115 36.54 13.73 16.97
CA ARG A 115 35.87 12.83 17.91
C ARG A 115 36.09 11.37 17.48
N GLY A 116 36.12 10.46 18.45
CA GLY A 116 36.35 9.03 18.20
C GLY A 116 35.13 8.31 17.60
N GLN A 117 35.23 7.00 17.45
CA GLN A 117 34.22 6.15 16.80
C GLN A 117 32.82 6.25 17.42
N SER A 118 32.70 6.55 18.72
CA SER A 118 31.41 6.76 19.41
C SER A 118 30.61 7.97 18.91
N HIS A 119 31.22 8.83 18.09
CA HIS A 119 30.61 10.00 17.44
C HIS A 119 30.56 9.87 15.92
N ALA A 120 30.91 8.70 15.39
CA ALA A 120 30.97 8.44 13.96
C ALA A 120 29.83 7.52 13.52
N ALA A 121 29.35 7.73 12.30
CA ALA A 121 28.51 6.74 11.64
C ALA A 121 29.30 5.45 11.38
N PRO A 122 28.64 4.27 11.35
CA PRO A 122 29.29 3.07 10.88
C PRO A 122 29.87 3.28 9.46
N PRO A 123 31.02 2.67 9.14
CA PRO A 123 31.67 2.88 7.85
C PRO A 123 30.80 2.38 6.70
N ILE A 124 30.93 3.02 5.54
CA ILE A 124 30.30 2.55 4.31
C ILE A 124 31.12 1.37 3.76
N LYS A 125 30.43 0.28 3.37
CA LYS A 125 31.04 -0.91 2.78
C LYS A 125 30.36 -1.28 1.46
N ALA A 126 31.12 -1.92 0.59
CA ALA A 126 30.56 -2.72 -0.50
C ALA A 126 29.94 -3.99 0.11
N VAL A 127 28.64 -4.19 -0.08
CA VAL A 127 27.89 -5.28 0.59
C VAL A 127 27.35 -6.34 -0.36
N GLN A 128 27.21 -6.00 -1.64
CA GLN A 128 26.63 -6.87 -2.66
C GLN A 128 27.06 -6.41 -4.05
N THR A 129 27.29 -7.35 -4.97
CA THR A 129 27.52 -7.05 -6.39
C THR A 129 26.28 -7.46 -7.19
N LEU A 130 25.80 -6.57 -8.05
CA LEU A 130 24.71 -6.81 -8.99
C LEU A 130 25.26 -6.92 -10.41
N LEU A 131 24.90 -7.99 -11.11
CA LEU A 131 25.18 -8.15 -12.53
C LEU A 131 23.97 -7.70 -13.35
N PRO A 132 24.16 -7.11 -14.54
CA PRO A 132 23.05 -6.75 -15.41
C PRO A 132 22.17 -7.97 -15.73
N ILE A 133 20.87 -7.86 -15.46
CA ILE A 133 19.88 -8.88 -15.85
C ILE A 133 19.43 -8.72 -17.30
N LYS A 134 19.65 -7.53 -17.88
CA LYS A 134 19.31 -7.22 -19.27
C LYS A 134 20.26 -6.15 -19.81
N THR A 135 20.59 -6.28 -21.09
CA THR A 135 21.36 -5.27 -21.84
C THR A 135 20.54 -4.83 -23.05
N ASN A 136 20.39 -3.52 -23.24
CA ASN A 136 19.75 -2.93 -24.40
C ASN A 136 20.80 -2.21 -25.26
N SER A 137 20.96 -2.63 -26.51
CA SER A 137 21.90 -1.99 -27.44
C SER A 137 21.20 -0.88 -28.22
N ILE A 138 21.61 0.37 -27.96
CA ILE A 138 21.04 1.55 -28.64
C ILE A 138 21.78 1.82 -29.95
N SER A 139 23.10 1.69 -29.93
CA SER A 139 23.96 1.79 -31.11
C SER A 139 25.24 0.98 -30.88
N ALA A 140 26.17 0.98 -31.85
CA ALA A 140 27.49 0.38 -31.67
C ALA A 140 28.30 1.01 -30.51
N SER A 141 28.04 2.28 -30.18
CA SER A 141 28.76 3.02 -29.14
C SER A 141 27.96 3.24 -27.85
N VAL A 142 26.69 2.83 -27.79
CA VAL A 142 25.81 3.08 -26.63
C VAL A 142 25.02 1.83 -26.24
N LYS A 143 25.17 1.42 -24.99
CA LYS A 143 24.39 0.33 -24.37
C LYS A 143 23.79 0.79 -23.05
N VAL A 144 22.60 0.30 -22.71
CA VAL A 144 21.97 0.48 -21.40
C VAL A 144 21.89 -0.87 -20.69
N TYR A 145 22.45 -0.94 -19.49
CA TYR A 145 22.42 -2.13 -18.64
C TYR A 145 21.36 -1.94 -17.54
N ASP A 146 20.46 -2.90 -17.39
CA ASP A 146 19.49 -2.98 -16.30
C ASP A 146 20.02 -3.94 -15.23
N LEU A 147 20.28 -3.43 -14.03
CA LEU A 147 20.76 -4.20 -12.88
C LEU A 147 19.65 -4.95 -12.14
N GLY A 148 18.38 -4.73 -12.52
CA GLY A 148 17.20 -5.38 -11.94
C GLY A 148 16.77 -4.83 -10.59
N GLN A 149 17.57 -3.97 -9.96
CA GLN A 149 17.31 -3.38 -8.66
C GLN A 149 17.80 -1.93 -8.64
N ASN A 150 16.96 -1.01 -8.17
CA ASN A 150 17.37 0.36 -7.86
C ASN A 150 18.14 0.37 -6.54
N ALA A 151 19.44 0.68 -6.60
CA ALA A 151 20.34 0.61 -5.46
C ALA A 151 21.33 1.77 -5.41
N SER A 152 21.80 2.11 -4.21
CA SER A 152 22.98 2.96 -4.04
C SER A 152 24.24 2.18 -4.40
N LEU A 153 24.89 2.56 -5.49
CA LEU A 153 25.98 1.77 -6.04
C LEU A 153 27.11 2.60 -6.66
N ILE A 154 28.23 1.90 -6.87
CA ILE A 154 29.40 2.34 -7.63
C ILE A 154 29.65 1.29 -8.73
N PRO A 155 29.80 1.67 -10.02
CA PRO A 155 30.04 0.70 -11.07
C PRO A 155 31.45 0.14 -10.99
N ARG A 156 31.62 -1.16 -11.25
CA ARG A 156 32.93 -1.75 -11.55
C ARG A 156 32.99 -2.09 -13.03
N LEU A 157 34.06 -1.66 -13.68
CA LEU A 157 34.27 -1.80 -15.12
C LEU A 157 35.45 -2.71 -15.39
N THR A 158 35.29 -3.65 -16.31
CA THR A 158 36.40 -4.33 -17.00
C THR A 158 36.28 -4.03 -18.50
N VAL A 159 37.37 -3.54 -19.10
CA VAL A 159 37.38 -3.02 -20.47
C VAL A 159 38.74 -3.27 -21.13
N HIS A 160 38.75 -3.44 -22.45
CA HIS A 160 39.97 -3.38 -23.23
C HIS A 160 39.82 -2.49 -24.48
N GLY A 161 40.92 -1.91 -24.93
CA GLY A 161 40.92 -0.98 -26.06
C GLY A 161 42.24 -0.25 -26.23
N GLN A 162 42.28 0.70 -27.17
CA GLN A 162 43.46 1.52 -27.40
C GLN A 162 43.66 2.55 -26.27
N THR A 163 44.92 2.92 -26.03
CA THR A 163 45.28 3.99 -25.10
C THR A 163 44.54 5.29 -25.43
N GLY A 164 44.01 5.98 -24.42
CA GLY A 164 43.23 7.20 -24.58
C GLY A 164 41.77 7.01 -25.01
N ALA A 165 41.33 5.79 -25.34
CA ALA A 165 39.90 5.51 -25.54
C ALA A 165 39.15 5.74 -24.22
N VAL A 166 37.85 6.07 -24.32
CA VAL A 166 37.05 6.47 -23.14
C VAL A 166 35.81 5.60 -23.00
N VAL A 167 35.50 5.22 -21.77
CA VAL A 167 34.20 4.69 -21.36
C VAL A 167 33.54 5.69 -20.41
N ARG A 168 32.32 6.12 -20.72
CA ARG A 168 31.47 6.93 -19.84
C ARG A 168 30.28 6.12 -19.36
N ILE A 169 29.99 6.18 -18.06
CA ILE A 169 28.90 5.44 -17.41
C ILE A 169 27.97 6.47 -16.75
N THR A 170 26.77 6.63 -17.29
CA THR A 170 25.75 7.56 -16.80
C THR A 170 24.64 6.79 -16.08
N PRO A 171 24.42 7.01 -14.77
CA PRO A 171 23.39 6.31 -14.01
C PRO A 171 22.00 6.92 -14.23
N ALA A 172 20.95 6.10 -14.04
CA ALA A 172 19.57 6.54 -13.95
C ALA A 172 18.68 5.57 -13.16
N GLU A 173 17.64 6.09 -12.53
CA GLU A 173 16.60 5.28 -11.88
C GLU A 173 15.58 4.74 -12.90
N LEU A 174 15.41 5.40 -14.05
CA LEU A 174 14.35 5.14 -15.03
C LEU A 174 14.91 5.03 -16.46
N VAL A 175 14.08 4.55 -17.38
CA VAL A 175 14.34 4.52 -18.84
C VAL A 175 13.19 5.13 -19.63
N ASN A 176 13.48 5.65 -20.82
CA ASN A 176 12.51 6.13 -21.79
C ASN A 176 11.93 4.97 -22.62
N GLY A 177 10.83 5.22 -23.34
CA GLY A 177 10.21 4.22 -24.23
C GLY A 177 11.12 3.72 -25.37
N ASN A 178 12.13 4.50 -25.77
CA ASN A 178 13.15 4.07 -26.74
C ASN A 178 14.30 3.24 -26.10
N GLY A 179 14.23 3.01 -24.79
CA GLY A 179 15.19 2.22 -24.03
C GLY A 179 16.49 2.94 -23.62
N THR A 180 16.63 4.24 -23.91
CA THR A 180 17.68 5.10 -23.32
C THR A 180 17.36 5.43 -21.86
N ILE A 181 18.35 5.86 -21.08
CA ILE A 181 18.11 6.25 -19.69
C ILE A 181 17.25 7.52 -19.56
N ASN A 182 16.48 7.61 -18.48
CA ASN A 182 15.70 8.78 -18.11
C ASN A 182 16.20 9.33 -16.75
N ARG A 183 16.67 10.58 -16.77
CA ARG A 183 17.22 11.29 -15.59
C ARG A 183 16.26 12.35 -15.03
N SER A 184 14.97 12.28 -15.32
CA SER A 184 13.99 13.22 -14.80
C SER A 184 13.90 13.21 -13.27
N SER A 185 14.17 12.07 -12.61
CA SER A 185 14.11 11.96 -11.14
C SER A 185 15.18 12.76 -10.38
N VAL A 186 16.23 13.23 -11.07
CA VAL A 186 17.23 14.19 -10.55
C VAL A 186 17.01 15.62 -11.07
N GLY A 187 15.98 15.86 -11.88
CA GLY A 187 15.76 17.14 -12.57
C GLY A 187 16.61 17.34 -13.84
N GLY A 188 17.26 16.28 -14.34
CA GLY A 188 18.16 16.33 -15.51
C GLY A 188 19.64 16.53 -15.16
N GLY A 189 20.40 17.15 -16.08
CA GLY A 189 21.84 17.43 -15.90
C GLY A 189 22.76 16.20 -16.03
N ALA A 190 24.05 16.48 -16.26
CA ALA A 190 25.08 15.46 -16.45
C ALA A 190 25.69 15.03 -15.12
N ALA A 191 25.64 13.74 -14.80
CA ALA A 191 26.44 13.11 -13.75
C ALA A 191 26.89 11.74 -14.24
N TYR A 192 28.18 11.44 -14.18
CA TYR A 192 28.72 10.20 -14.73
C TYR A 192 30.09 9.84 -14.15
N TRP A 193 30.43 8.56 -14.30
CA TRP A 193 31.80 8.08 -14.19
C TRP A 193 32.45 8.08 -15.57
N GLN A 194 33.73 8.44 -15.67
CA GLN A 194 34.48 8.38 -16.92
C GLN A 194 35.85 7.74 -16.72
N TYR A 195 36.19 6.78 -17.56
CA TYR A 195 37.47 6.07 -17.55
C TYR A 195 38.19 6.24 -18.88
N THR A 196 39.42 6.74 -18.85
CA THR A 196 40.32 6.82 -20.00
C THR A 196 41.35 5.70 -19.91
N LEU A 197 41.41 4.84 -20.93
CA LEU A 197 42.20 3.63 -20.94
C LEU A 197 43.71 3.93 -21.06
N ALA A 198 44.54 3.12 -20.39
CA ALA A 198 45.99 3.14 -20.57
C ALA A 198 46.44 2.38 -21.83
N GLY A 199 45.63 1.43 -22.32
CA GLY A 199 45.93 0.58 -23.47
C GLY A 199 46.76 -0.66 -23.13
N THR A 200 46.65 -1.16 -21.90
CA THR A 200 47.53 -2.19 -21.31
C THR A 200 46.95 -3.62 -21.36
N GLY A 201 45.95 -3.84 -22.20
CA GLY A 201 45.21 -5.10 -22.29
C GLY A 201 43.81 -4.96 -21.68
N SER A 202 43.41 -5.94 -20.87
CA SER A 202 42.19 -5.85 -20.08
C SER A 202 42.45 -5.07 -18.79
N GLU A 203 41.73 -3.98 -18.61
CA GLU A 203 41.86 -3.04 -17.50
C GLU A 203 40.62 -3.12 -16.61
N THR A 204 40.81 -3.14 -15.29
CA THR A 204 39.73 -3.11 -14.31
C THR A 204 39.77 -1.81 -13.53
N TRP A 205 38.61 -1.15 -13.43
CA TRP A 205 38.45 0.11 -12.71
C TRP A 205 37.29 0.04 -11.72
N PHE A 206 37.53 0.57 -10.52
CA PHE A 206 36.53 0.77 -9.49
C PHE A 206 36.68 2.19 -8.92
N PRO A 207 35.74 3.11 -9.22
CA PRO A 207 35.75 4.50 -8.74
C PRO A 207 35.74 4.60 -7.20
N ARG A 208 36.17 5.74 -6.66
CA ARG A 208 36.41 5.90 -5.21
C ARG A 208 35.50 6.90 -4.50
N PHE A 209 35.23 8.05 -5.10
CA PHE A 209 34.64 9.22 -4.41
C PHE A 209 33.27 9.64 -4.94
N PHE A 210 32.66 8.84 -5.82
CA PHE A 210 31.31 9.07 -6.33
C PHE A 210 30.48 7.79 -6.36
N PHE A 211 29.32 7.84 -5.70
CA PHE A 211 28.26 6.84 -5.77
C PHE A 211 26.98 7.45 -6.34
N HIS A 212 26.03 6.64 -6.79
CA HIS A 212 24.72 7.12 -7.21
C HIS A 212 23.64 6.07 -6.93
N GLY A 213 22.43 6.51 -6.56
CA GLY A 213 21.25 5.66 -6.58
C GLY A 213 20.76 5.44 -8.00
N CYS A 214 20.80 4.21 -8.49
CA CYS A 214 20.30 3.88 -9.82
C CYS A 214 19.96 2.40 -9.98
N ARG A 215 19.19 2.11 -11.04
CA ARG A 215 18.95 0.75 -11.55
C ARG A 215 19.62 0.54 -12.90
N TYR A 216 19.71 1.60 -13.70
CA TYR A 216 20.18 1.55 -15.08
C TYR A 216 21.51 2.29 -15.23
N LEU A 217 22.41 1.71 -16.03
CA LEU A 217 23.68 2.30 -16.41
C LEU A 217 23.75 2.44 -17.93
N GLN A 218 23.73 3.67 -18.45
CA GLN A 218 24.05 3.92 -19.85
C GLN A 218 25.56 4.01 -20.01
N VAL A 219 26.13 3.12 -20.80
CA VAL A 219 27.56 3.07 -21.11
C VAL A 219 27.77 3.54 -22.53
N GLU A 220 28.55 4.60 -22.67
CA GLU A 220 28.97 5.20 -23.93
C GLU A 220 30.48 4.99 -24.11
N VAL A 221 30.88 4.54 -25.29
CA VAL A 221 32.29 4.28 -25.62
C VAL A 221 32.78 5.19 -26.74
N PHE A 222 34.01 5.69 -26.60
CA PHE A 222 34.64 6.63 -27.53
C PHE A 222 36.04 6.13 -27.91
N ALA A 223 36.34 6.07 -29.21
CA ALA A 223 37.65 5.68 -29.73
C ALA A 223 38.66 6.84 -29.65
N ALA A 224 39.95 6.52 -29.53
CA ALA A 224 41.05 7.47 -29.63
C ALA A 224 42.21 6.88 -30.47
N PRO A 225 42.56 7.47 -31.64
CA PRO A 225 41.82 8.53 -32.34
C PRO A 225 40.41 8.08 -32.76
N SER A 226 39.53 9.01 -33.15
CA SER A 226 38.12 8.70 -33.47
C SER A 226 37.92 7.70 -34.63
N SER A 227 38.96 7.47 -35.43
CA SER A 227 38.99 6.47 -36.51
C SER A 227 39.36 5.05 -36.05
N ALA A 228 39.82 4.88 -34.81
CA ALA A 228 40.18 3.59 -34.25
C ALA A 228 38.94 2.74 -33.86
N PRO A 229 39.10 1.42 -33.65
CA PRO A 229 38.04 0.60 -33.06
C PRO A 229 37.58 1.14 -31.70
N LEU A 230 36.27 1.03 -31.43
CA LEU A 230 35.70 1.35 -30.11
C LEU A 230 36.28 0.42 -29.03
N PRO A 231 36.50 0.90 -27.80
CA PRO A 231 36.86 0.02 -26.69
C PRO A 231 35.71 -0.94 -26.39
N VAL A 232 36.04 -2.14 -25.94
CA VAL A 232 35.09 -3.21 -25.65
C VAL A 232 34.95 -3.32 -24.14
N VAL A 233 33.71 -3.14 -23.66
CA VAL A 233 33.35 -3.41 -22.27
C VAL A 233 33.17 -4.91 -22.10
N ASP A 234 34.10 -5.53 -21.37
CA ASP A 234 34.07 -6.96 -21.05
C ASP A 234 33.05 -7.26 -19.95
N GLN A 235 33.01 -6.41 -18.92
CA GLN A 235 32.12 -6.57 -17.78
C GLN A 235 31.77 -5.23 -17.15
N ILE A 236 30.50 -5.12 -16.72
CA ILE A 236 30.00 -4.01 -15.92
C ILE A 236 29.22 -4.60 -14.74
N GLU A 237 29.53 -4.13 -13.53
CA GLU A 237 28.85 -4.55 -12.30
C GLU A 237 28.34 -3.34 -11.54
N GLY A 238 27.21 -3.46 -10.85
CA GLY A 238 26.77 -2.49 -9.84
C GLY A 238 27.17 -2.94 -8.45
N VAL A 239 28.16 -2.31 -7.83
CA VAL A 239 28.60 -2.64 -6.46
C VAL A 239 27.78 -1.82 -5.47
N VAL A 240 26.86 -2.47 -4.76
CA VAL A 240 25.98 -1.84 -3.77
C VAL A 240 26.81 -1.41 -2.56
N ILE A 241 26.62 -0.16 -2.16
CA ILE A 241 27.23 0.41 -0.96
C ILE A 241 26.17 0.78 0.08
N GLN A 242 26.49 0.59 1.35
CA GLN A 242 25.67 1.03 2.48
C GLN A 242 26.51 1.07 3.76
N SER A 243 25.94 1.63 4.83
CA SER A 243 26.43 1.55 6.20
C SER A 243 26.71 0.09 6.59
N ALA A 244 27.77 -0.11 7.36
CA ALA A 244 28.07 -1.39 8.00
C ALA A 244 27.14 -1.74 9.19
N SER A 245 26.04 -1.00 9.37
CA SER A 245 24.97 -1.33 10.32
C SER A 245 24.47 -2.75 10.13
N THR A 246 24.38 -3.49 11.22
CA THR A 246 23.94 -4.89 11.22
C THR A 246 22.42 -4.95 11.02
N PRO A 247 21.90 -5.85 10.17
CA PRO A 247 20.49 -6.23 10.18
C PRO A 247 20.04 -6.63 11.59
N ALA A 248 18.88 -6.15 12.05
CA ALA A 248 18.34 -6.45 13.38
C ALA A 248 17.04 -7.27 13.35
N GLY A 249 16.39 -7.43 12.20
CA GLY A 249 15.11 -8.14 12.17
C GLY A 249 14.74 -8.78 10.84
N GLY A 250 13.86 -9.76 10.97
CA GLY A 250 13.22 -10.51 9.91
C GLY A 250 11.70 -10.45 10.04
N PHE A 251 11.00 -10.42 8.90
CA PHE A 251 9.55 -10.53 8.87
C PHE A 251 9.10 -11.28 7.60
N SER A 252 8.06 -12.09 7.75
CA SER A 252 7.31 -12.73 6.67
C SER A 252 5.86 -12.97 7.09
N CYS A 253 4.93 -12.99 6.14
CA CYS A 253 3.55 -13.41 6.37
C CYS A 253 2.98 -14.19 5.17
N SER A 254 1.74 -14.65 5.29
CA SER A 254 1.05 -15.37 4.22
C SER A 254 0.67 -14.51 3.00
N SER A 255 0.82 -13.18 3.09
CA SER A 255 0.56 -12.27 1.96
C SER A 255 1.85 -11.98 1.19
N ASP A 256 1.94 -12.51 -0.03
CA ASP A 256 3.04 -12.22 -0.96
C ASP A 256 3.17 -10.72 -1.24
N LEU A 257 2.05 -9.99 -1.30
CA LEU A 257 2.05 -8.55 -1.47
C LEU A 257 2.78 -7.86 -0.33
N PHE A 258 2.48 -8.20 0.93
CA PHE A 258 3.11 -7.56 2.09
C PHE A 258 4.59 -7.93 2.23
N ASN A 259 4.97 -9.16 1.89
CA ASN A 259 6.37 -9.55 1.80
C ASN A 259 7.13 -8.73 0.73
N ARG A 260 6.50 -8.45 -0.41
CA ARG A 260 7.05 -7.58 -1.46
C ARG A 260 7.10 -6.11 -1.05
N ILE A 261 6.09 -5.61 -0.33
CA ILE A 261 6.09 -4.24 0.24
C ILE A 261 7.26 -4.09 1.22
N ARG A 262 7.47 -5.05 2.11
CA ARG A 262 8.63 -5.05 3.01
C ARG A 262 9.94 -4.97 2.22
N THR A 263 10.08 -5.79 1.17
CA THR A 263 11.27 -5.81 0.31
C THR A 263 11.50 -4.45 -0.36
N LEU A 264 10.44 -3.83 -0.90
CA LEU A 264 10.46 -2.51 -1.53
C LEU A 264 10.98 -1.43 -0.56
N ILE A 265 10.43 -1.40 0.66
CA ILE A 265 10.82 -0.41 1.67
C ILE A 265 12.24 -0.67 2.16
N ARG A 266 12.60 -1.93 2.45
CA ARG A 266 13.94 -2.31 2.94
C ARG A 266 15.04 -1.93 1.94
N TRP A 267 14.80 -2.06 0.63
CA TRP A 267 15.76 -1.58 -0.38
C TRP A 267 15.95 -0.07 -0.32
N SER A 268 14.87 0.68 -0.15
CA SER A 268 14.96 2.14 -0.01
C SER A 268 15.70 2.58 1.26
N GLN A 269 15.52 1.86 2.38
CA GLN A 269 16.32 2.06 3.60
C GLN A 269 17.80 1.82 3.32
N ARG A 270 18.16 0.66 2.73
CA ARG A 270 19.56 0.31 2.40
C ARG A 270 20.24 1.38 1.58
N ASN A 271 19.54 1.86 0.55
CA ASN A 271 20.04 2.87 -0.36
C ASN A 271 20.39 4.18 0.36
N ASN A 272 19.67 4.50 1.43
CA ASN A 272 19.79 5.76 2.13
C ASN A 272 20.60 5.70 3.44
N LEU A 273 21.19 4.55 3.77
CA LEU A 273 22.14 4.43 4.88
C LEU A 273 23.57 4.67 4.38
N VAL A 274 23.93 5.92 4.08
CA VAL A 274 25.27 6.26 3.51
C VAL A 274 25.90 7.40 4.31
N SER A 275 26.65 7.06 5.37
CA SER A 275 27.26 7.98 6.36
C SER A 275 26.27 8.77 7.24
N LEU A 276 25.06 9.00 6.78
CA LEU A 276 23.91 9.54 7.47
C LEU A 276 22.67 8.86 6.89
N ILE A 277 21.51 9.06 7.49
CA ILE A 277 20.26 8.63 6.85
C ILE A 277 19.87 9.73 5.86
N THR A 278 20.06 9.46 4.56
CA THR A 278 19.74 10.42 3.50
C THR A 278 18.26 10.34 3.15
N ASP A 279 17.71 11.39 2.56
CA ASP A 279 16.37 11.39 1.98
C ASP A 279 16.35 10.52 0.71
N CYS A 280 17.24 10.81 -0.24
CA CYS A 280 17.42 10.04 -1.46
C CYS A 280 18.92 9.93 -1.84
N PRO A 281 19.32 8.84 -2.51
CA PRO A 281 20.73 8.57 -2.80
C PRO A 281 21.27 9.19 -4.10
N HIS A 282 20.40 9.71 -4.96
CA HIS A 282 20.74 10.10 -6.33
C HIS A 282 20.89 11.62 -6.49
N ARG A 283 19.94 12.43 -5.96
CA ARG A 283 19.84 13.88 -6.22
C ARG A 283 20.27 14.77 -5.03
N GLU A 284 19.76 14.57 -3.81
CA GLU A 284 19.98 15.49 -2.67
C GLU A 284 21.04 14.99 -1.70
N ARG A 285 20.85 13.77 -1.19
CA ARG A 285 21.77 13.11 -0.24
C ARG A 285 21.92 13.90 1.06
N LEU A 286 20.81 14.45 1.55
CA LEU A 286 20.78 15.29 2.74
C LEU A 286 20.13 14.55 3.91
N GLY A 287 20.57 14.86 5.13
CA GLY A 287 20.03 14.29 6.35
C GLY A 287 18.77 15.02 6.79
N TRP A 288 17.69 14.91 6.02
CA TRP A 288 16.36 15.40 6.43
C TRP A 288 15.92 14.67 7.71
N LEU A 289 15.41 15.43 8.68
CA LEU A 289 15.32 14.98 10.08
C LEU A 289 14.05 14.19 10.44
N GLU A 290 12.91 14.51 9.84
CA GLU A 290 11.61 13.86 10.05
C GLU A 290 11.68 12.33 9.97
N GLN A 291 12.44 11.80 9.01
CA GLN A 291 12.55 10.36 8.76
C GLN A 291 13.21 9.59 9.92
N TYR A 292 14.00 10.24 10.77
CA TYR A 292 14.63 9.60 11.93
C TYR A 292 13.62 9.19 13.01
N HIS A 293 12.47 9.87 13.07
CA HIS A 293 11.43 9.60 14.07
C HIS A 293 10.12 9.07 13.47
N LEU A 294 9.70 9.54 12.29
CA LEU A 294 8.51 9.04 11.61
C LEU A 294 8.71 7.59 11.18
N HIS A 295 9.76 7.35 10.40
CA HIS A 295 10.16 6.01 9.99
C HIS A 295 11.10 5.36 11.04
N GLY A 296 11.34 6.02 12.17
CA GLY A 296 12.23 5.58 13.24
C GLY A 296 11.94 4.18 13.80
N PRO A 297 10.68 3.82 14.14
CA PRO A 297 10.34 2.48 14.60
C PRO A 297 10.64 1.40 13.55
N SER A 298 10.26 1.63 12.28
CA SER A 298 10.55 0.73 11.16
C SER A 298 12.06 0.47 11.00
N LEU A 299 12.88 1.52 11.11
CA LEU A 299 14.34 1.42 11.03
C LEU A 299 14.92 0.58 12.16
N ARG A 300 14.44 0.76 13.40
CA ARG A 300 14.94 0.05 14.58
C ARG A 300 14.61 -1.43 14.58
N TYR A 301 13.50 -1.85 13.97
CA TYR A 301 13.23 -3.27 13.76
C TYR A 301 14.13 -3.89 12.68
N GLU A 302 14.51 -3.12 11.66
CA GLU A 302 15.25 -3.66 10.51
C GLU A 302 16.77 -3.63 10.69
N TRP A 303 17.31 -2.68 11.47
CA TRP A 303 18.75 -2.39 11.58
C TRP A 303 19.17 -1.97 12.99
N ASP A 304 20.39 -2.36 13.39
CA ASP A 304 21.09 -1.73 14.51
C ASP A 304 21.69 -0.40 14.05
N LEU A 305 21.03 0.69 14.49
CA LEU A 305 21.39 2.06 14.16
C LEU A 305 21.86 2.86 15.39
N GLY A 306 22.22 2.21 16.50
CA GLY A 306 22.60 2.92 17.73
C GLY A 306 23.66 4.00 17.50
N LEU A 307 24.77 3.64 16.84
CA LEU A 307 25.85 4.57 16.48
C LEU A 307 25.39 5.69 15.52
N LEU A 308 24.52 5.36 14.56
CA LEU A 308 24.04 6.33 13.58
C LEU A 308 23.12 7.35 14.25
N TYR A 309 22.20 6.91 15.12
CA TYR A 309 21.36 7.82 15.91
C TYR A 309 22.19 8.69 16.87
N SER A 310 23.20 8.13 17.56
CA SER A 310 24.10 8.93 18.39
C SER A 310 24.84 10.01 17.59
N LYS A 311 25.38 9.64 16.42
CA LYS A 311 26.07 10.59 15.53
C LYS A 311 25.12 11.66 15.01
N THR A 312 23.90 11.31 14.59
CA THR A 312 22.93 12.30 14.11
C THR A 312 22.47 13.24 15.23
N MET A 313 22.32 12.75 16.47
CA MET A 313 22.01 13.63 17.60
C MET A 313 23.11 14.68 17.84
N ASP A 314 24.38 14.31 17.63
CA ASP A 314 25.49 15.26 17.60
C ASP A 314 25.36 16.24 16.42
N ASP A 315 25.04 15.77 15.21
CA ASP A 315 24.85 16.66 14.04
C ASP A 315 23.71 17.67 14.26
N MET A 316 22.57 17.25 14.83
CA MET A 316 21.45 18.14 15.17
C MET A 316 21.86 19.19 16.20
N THR A 317 22.63 18.76 17.21
CA THR A 317 23.15 19.66 18.26
C THR A 317 24.14 20.66 17.70
N ASP A 318 25.07 20.20 16.86
CA ASP A 318 26.09 21.03 16.23
C ASP A 318 25.45 21.99 15.18
N SER A 319 24.29 21.65 14.62
CA SER A 319 23.51 22.50 13.69
C SER A 319 22.52 23.44 14.39
N GLN A 320 22.28 23.28 15.69
CA GLN A 320 21.32 24.10 16.43
C GLN A 320 21.78 25.56 16.50
N LEU A 321 20.91 26.48 16.09
CA LEU A 321 21.19 27.92 16.12
C LEU A 321 21.08 28.48 17.54
N ALA A 322 21.68 29.64 17.77
CA ALA A 322 21.58 30.35 19.05
C ALA A 322 20.13 30.70 19.47
N SER A 323 19.19 30.77 18.51
CA SER A 323 17.77 30.95 18.77
C SER A 323 17.08 29.70 19.36
N GLY A 324 17.74 28.54 19.34
CA GLY A 324 17.17 27.24 19.67
C GLY A 324 16.65 26.45 18.46
N LEU A 325 16.54 27.07 17.28
CA LEU A 325 16.13 26.38 16.05
C LEU A 325 17.11 25.25 15.71
N VAL A 326 16.58 24.04 15.52
CA VAL A 326 17.26 22.95 14.83
C VAL A 326 16.77 22.95 13.38
N PRO A 327 17.65 23.16 12.38
CA PRO A 327 17.26 23.14 10.98
C PRO A 327 16.72 21.79 10.53
N ASP A 328 15.90 21.78 9.47
CA ASP A 328 15.25 20.56 8.96
C ASP A 328 16.21 19.51 8.37
N ILE A 329 17.47 19.89 8.15
CA ILE A 329 18.56 18.99 7.78
C ILE A 329 19.71 19.07 8.81
N ALA A 330 20.29 17.91 9.16
CA ALA A 330 21.52 17.85 9.93
C ALA A 330 22.49 16.79 9.36
N PRO A 331 23.76 17.13 9.09
CA PRO A 331 24.36 18.48 9.14
C PRO A 331 23.71 19.48 8.17
N GLU A 332 23.64 20.77 8.53
CA GLU A 332 23.12 21.84 7.67
C GLU A 332 24.15 22.21 6.56
N TYR A 333 24.36 21.31 5.59
CA TYR A 333 25.29 21.53 4.48
C TYR A 333 24.91 22.71 3.58
N THR A 334 23.62 23.04 3.55
CA THR A 334 23.07 24.17 2.80
C THR A 334 21.91 24.79 3.58
N VAL A 335 21.76 26.10 3.49
CA VAL A 335 20.69 26.83 4.16
C VAL A 335 19.52 27.03 3.20
N PHE A 336 18.41 26.34 3.45
CA PHE A 336 17.17 26.54 2.71
C PHE A 336 16.34 27.71 3.26
N GLY A 337 15.35 28.15 2.49
CA GLY A 337 14.43 29.21 2.90
C GLY A 337 13.05 28.67 3.32
N GLY A 338 12.36 29.41 4.19
CA GLY A 338 10.97 29.12 4.57
C GLY A 338 10.81 27.77 5.29
N GLY A 339 9.73 27.05 4.97
CA GLY A 339 9.39 25.78 5.60
C GLY A 339 10.40 24.65 5.38
N PHE A 340 11.34 24.78 4.43
CA PHE A 340 12.41 23.79 4.20
C PHE A 340 13.61 23.91 5.15
N ARG A 341 13.59 24.91 6.05
CA ARG A 341 14.59 25.07 7.10
C ARG A 341 14.00 24.99 8.51
N ASP A 342 12.71 25.28 8.64
CA ASP A 342 12.04 25.55 9.91
C ASP A 342 10.64 24.94 9.86
N SER A 343 10.56 23.62 9.78
CA SER A 343 9.32 22.87 9.96
C SER A 343 9.33 22.18 11.32
N PRO A 344 8.31 22.39 12.17
CA PRO A 344 8.26 21.78 13.49
C PRO A 344 8.40 20.25 13.45
N GLU A 345 7.78 19.58 12.48
CA GLU A 345 7.79 18.12 12.33
C GLU A 345 9.20 17.55 12.04
N TRP A 346 10.10 18.36 11.46
CA TRP A 346 11.48 17.98 11.18
C TRP A 346 12.38 18.30 12.38
N GLY A 347 12.38 19.54 12.87
CA GLY A 347 13.24 19.94 13.99
C GLY A 347 12.92 19.21 15.31
N SER A 348 11.66 18.80 15.53
CA SER A 348 11.23 18.01 16.70
C SER A 348 11.97 16.68 16.83
N SER A 349 12.65 16.23 15.78
CA SER A 349 13.53 15.05 15.81
C SER A 349 14.55 15.11 16.94
N VAL A 350 15.08 16.29 17.29
CA VAL A 350 16.02 16.45 18.41
C VAL A 350 15.40 16.00 19.74
N VAL A 351 14.07 16.05 19.88
CA VAL A 351 13.32 15.64 21.08
C VAL A 351 12.81 14.20 20.94
N ILE A 352 12.24 13.84 19.79
CA ILE A 352 11.53 12.56 19.60
C ILE A 352 12.49 11.38 19.41
N VAL A 353 13.57 11.55 18.64
CA VAL A 353 14.54 10.49 18.36
C VAL A 353 15.17 9.90 19.62
N PRO A 354 15.70 10.68 20.58
CA PRO A 354 16.31 10.10 21.77
C PRO A 354 15.28 9.41 22.67
N TRP A 355 14.02 9.87 22.67
CA TRP A 355 12.94 9.18 23.38
C TRP A 355 12.61 7.82 22.79
N GLN A 356 12.44 7.73 21.46
CA GLN A 356 12.24 6.45 20.78
C GLN A 356 13.42 5.50 20.99
N GLN A 357 14.65 6.02 20.96
CA GLN A 357 15.85 5.22 21.23
C GLN A 357 15.84 4.65 22.66
N TYR A 358 15.47 5.47 23.65
CA TYR A 358 15.30 5.04 25.03
C TYR A 358 14.23 3.95 25.16
N LEU A 359 13.09 4.07 24.47
CA LEU A 359 12.05 3.03 24.48
C LEU A 359 12.57 1.68 23.95
N PHE A 360 13.34 1.69 22.85
CA PHE A 360 13.88 0.48 22.22
C PHE A 360 15.09 -0.13 22.95
N THR A 361 15.91 0.68 23.62
CA THR A 361 17.18 0.21 24.21
C THR A 361 17.25 0.28 25.72
N GLY A 362 16.40 1.08 26.35
CA GLY A 362 16.48 1.40 27.78
C GLY A 362 17.68 2.30 28.14
N ASP A 363 18.47 2.74 27.16
CA ASP A 363 19.60 3.64 27.36
C ASP A 363 19.11 5.10 27.34
N ASP A 364 19.28 5.79 28.47
CA ASP A 364 18.89 7.20 28.63
C ASP A 364 20.02 8.19 28.30
N MET A 365 21.18 7.71 27.82
CA MET A 365 22.36 8.53 27.58
C MET A 365 22.09 9.66 26.58
N LEU A 366 21.34 9.41 25.51
CA LEU A 366 20.98 10.47 24.55
C LEU A 366 20.07 11.53 25.18
N LEU A 367 19.13 11.12 26.05
CA LEU A 367 18.30 12.06 26.81
C LEU A 367 19.17 12.93 27.71
N ARG A 368 20.14 12.34 28.44
CA ARG A 368 21.04 13.07 29.35
C ARG A 368 21.96 14.03 28.60
N ARG A 369 22.58 13.56 27.52
CA ARG A 369 23.60 14.30 26.75
C ARG A 369 23.00 15.50 26.02
N HIS A 370 21.82 15.33 25.43
CA HIS A 370 21.21 16.33 24.55
C HIS A 370 20.02 17.07 25.19
N TYR A 371 19.76 16.88 26.48
CA TYR A 371 18.63 17.50 27.19
C TYR A 371 18.53 19.02 26.99
N ASN A 372 19.67 19.72 27.00
CA ASN A 372 19.69 21.16 26.79
C ASN A 372 19.27 21.53 25.36
N SER A 373 19.76 20.81 24.34
CA SER A 373 19.36 21.06 22.95
C SER A 373 17.88 20.76 22.72
N MET A 374 17.37 19.68 23.32
CA MET A 374 15.93 19.37 23.34
C MET A 374 15.11 20.52 23.95
N SER A 375 15.51 20.98 25.14
CA SER A 375 14.81 22.06 25.87
C SER A 375 14.86 23.38 25.12
N ASN A 376 16.01 23.71 24.51
CA ASN A 376 16.19 24.91 23.70
C ASN A 376 15.30 24.91 22.46
N TYR A 377 15.12 23.75 21.83
CA TYR A 377 14.22 23.62 20.67
C TYR A 377 12.76 23.80 21.07
N LEU A 378 12.31 23.20 22.17
CA LEU A 378 10.95 23.42 22.68
C LEU A 378 10.72 24.89 23.05
N ALA A 379 11.70 25.55 23.68
CA ALA A 379 11.64 26.97 24.00
C ALA A 379 11.56 27.84 22.74
N TYR A 380 12.27 27.46 21.67
CA TYR A 380 12.16 28.10 20.37
C TYR A 380 10.74 27.99 19.78
N LEU A 381 10.16 26.78 19.77
CA LEU A 381 8.77 26.58 19.33
C LEU A 381 7.79 27.41 20.17
N GLN A 382 7.96 27.42 21.50
CA GLN A 382 7.13 28.23 22.39
C GLN A 382 7.22 29.73 22.08
N GLY A 383 8.41 30.26 21.78
CA GLY A 383 8.60 31.65 21.38
C GLY A 383 7.99 32.00 20.02
N ARG A 384 7.74 30.99 19.19
CA ARG A 384 7.09 31.12 17.86
C ARG A 384 5.57 30.93 17.91
N ALA A 385 5.02 30.39 19.00
CA ALA A 385 3.60 30.15 19.14
C ALA A 385 2.82 31.43 19.47
N SER A 386 1.62 31.55 18.90
CA SER A 386 0.63 32.56 19.30
C SER A 386 -0.54 31.86 19.95
N GLY A 387 -0.82 32.15 21.23
CA GLY A 387 -1.87 31.48 21.98
C GLY A 387 -1.71 29.95 22.03
N TYR A 388 -0.46 29.47 22.11
CA TYR A 388 -0.08 28.04 22.05
C TYR A 388 -0.31 27.34 20.70
N ILE A 389 -0.61 28.08 19.63
CA ILE A 389 -0.75 27.54 18.27
C ILE A 389 0.46 27.94 17.41
N LEU A 390 1.04 26.96 16.71
CA LEU A 390 2.03 27.16 15.64
C LEU A 390 1.32 27.14 14.29
N ASN A 391 1.84 27.86 13.29
CA ASN A 391 1.29 27.89 11.94
C ASN A 391 2.37 28.18 10.88
N PHE A 392 3.40 27.33 10.84
CA PHE A 392 4.48 27.39 9.85
C PHE A 392 5.09 25.99 9.66
N GLY A 393 5.82 25.79 8.57
CA GLY A 393 6.41 24.49 8.20
C GLY A 393 5.84 23.94 6.88
N LEU A 394 6.20 22.69 6.57
CA LEU A 394 5.78 21.97 5.37
C LEU A 394 4.44 21.26 5.54
N GLY A 395 4.06 20.91 6.77
CA GLY A 395 2.86 20.13 7.07
C GLY A 395 2.97 18.68 6.59
N ASP A 396 1.82 18.07 6.30
CA ASP A 396 1.71 16.70 5.79
C ASP A 396 2.21 16.54 4.34
N TRP A 397 3.54 16.58 4.19
CA TRP A 397 4.26 16.52 2.92
C TRP A 397 3.86 15.29 2.09
N TYR A 398 3.61 15.49 0.79
CA TYR A 398 3.18 14.47 -0.16
C TYR A 398 1.83 13.79 0.17
N ASP A 399 0.91 14.49 0.84
CA ASP A 399 -0.48 14.04 0.92
C ASP A 399 -1.16 13.98 -0.47
N LEU A 400 -2.09 13.04 -0.63
CA LEU A 400 -2.81 12.83 -1.89
C LEU A 400 -4.04 13.74 -1.94
N GLY A 401 -3.80 15.00 -2.30
CA GLY A 401 -4.82 16.01 -2.52
C GLY A 401 -5.19 16.23 -3.99
N PRO A 402 -6.00 17.27 -4.28
CA PRO A 402 -6.46 17.60 -5.64
C PRO A 402 -5.37 18.16 -6.57
N ASN A 403 -4.23 18.61 -6.05
CA ASN A 403 -3.08 19.13 -6.80
C ASN A 403 -1.92 18.12 -6.83
N PRO A 404 -0.91 18.31 -7.70
CA PRO A 404 0.27 17.45 -7.73
C PRO A 404 0.93 17.31 -6.35
N PRO A 405 1.45 16.11 -5.99
CA PRO A 405 2.08 15.87 -4.69
C PRO A 405 3.24 16.84 -4.38
N GLY A 406 3.37 17.21 -3.11
CA GLY A 406 4.36 18.19 -2.65
C GLY A 406 3.97 18.76 -1.29
N PHE A 407 3.75 20.07 -1.20
CA PHE A 407 3.25 20.71 0.02
C PHE A 407 1.88 20.17 0.44
N ALA A 408 1.63 20.14 1.75
CA ALA A 408 0.38 19.66 2.33
C ALA A 408 -0.85 20.37 1.76
N GLN A 409 -1.88 19.59 1.42
CA GLN A 409 -3.08 20.07 0.72
C GLN A 409 -4.36 19.89 1.54
N LEU A 410 -4.45 18.81 2.31
CA LEU A 410 -5.65 18.38 3.01
C LEU A 410 -5.63 18.76 4.48
N THR A 411 -4.46 18.73 5.12
CA THR A 411 -4.29 19.00 6.55
C THR A 411 -3.63 20.36 6.75
N PRO A 412 -4.23 21.29 7.52
CA PRO A 412 -3.59 22.57 7.77
C PRO A 412 -2.26 22.42 8.49
N VAL A 413 -1.24 23.16 8.05
CA VAL A 413 0.08 23.21 8.68
C VAL A 413 -0.02 23.52 10.18
N ALA A 414 -0.95 24.40 10.57
CA ALA A 414 -1.15 24.74 11.99
C ALA A 414 -1.49 23.52 12.86
N LEU A 415 -2.21 22.54 12.31
CA LEU A 415 -2.61 21.34 13.04
C LEU A 415 -1.40 20.46 13.31
N THR A 416 -0.62 20.12 12.28
CA THR A 416 0.57 19.26 12.44
C THR A 416 1.63 19.95 13.30
N ALA A 417 1.95 21.21 13.01
CA ALA A 417 2.92 21.99 13.76
C ALA A 417 2.58 22.05 15.26
N THR A 418 1.33 22.35 15.61
CA THR A 418 0.90 22.46 17.02
C THR A 418 0.86 21.09 17.70
N ALA A 419 0.50 20.03 16.98
CA ALA A 419 0.51 18.68 17.52
C ALA A 419 1.94 18.21 17.87
N TYR A 420 2.95 18.54 17.05
CA TYR A 420 4.35 18.29 17.36
C TYR A 420 4.87 19.13 18.52
N PHE A 421 4.44 20.39 18.63
CA PHE A 421 4.75 21.21 19.81
C PHE A 421 4.22 20.59 21.12
N TYR A 422 3.01 20.02 21.09
CA TYR A 422 2.47 19.26 22.21
C TYR A 422 3.26 17.97 22.49
N GLN A 423 3.64 17.24 21.43
CA GLN A 423 4.41 16.01 21.55
C GLN A 423 5.77 16.26 22.19
N ASP A 424 6.48 17.30 21.76
CA ASP A 424 7.77 17.70 22.32
C ASP A 424 7.67 18.05 23.80
N ALA A 425 6.65 18.84 24.20
CA ALA A 425 6.40 19.14 25.61
C ALA A 425 6.12 17.87 26.43
N THR A 426 5.32 16.95 25.88
CA THR A 426 4.98 15.68 26.55
C THR A 426 6.22 14.79 26.71
N ILE A 427 7.02 14.64 25.66
CA ILE A 427 8.24 13.84 25.67
C ILE A 427 9.28 14.45 26.61
N LEU A 428 9.47 15.77 26.60
CA LEU A 428 10.39 16.43 27.53
C LEU A 428 9.94 16.28 28.97
N ALA A 429 8.64 16.33 29.26
CA ALA A 429 8.14 16.01 30.60
C ALA A 429 8.46 14.57 31.01
N GLN A 430 8.35 13.61 30.10
CA GLN A 430 8.69 12.20 30.35
C GLN A 430 10.21 12.00 30.52
N ALA A 431 11.02 12.55 29.62
CA ALA A 431 12.47 12.50 29.66
C ALA A 431 13.01 13.14 30.94
N ALA A 432 12.46 14.30 31.34
CA ALA A 432 12.80 14.97 32.59
C ALA A 432 12.56 14.05 33.80
N ARG A 433 11.45 13.30 33.85
CA ARG A 433 11.22 12.31 34.91
C ARG A 433 12.26 11.19 34.89
N VAL A 434 12.59 10.65 33.71
CA VAL A 434 13.59 9.57 33.55
C VAL A 434 14.96 10.00 34.10
N ILE A 435 15.39 11.23 33.81
CA ILE A 435 16.72 11.71 34.21
C ILE A 435 16.73 12.45 35.57
N GLY A 436 15.61 12.53 36.28
CA GLY A 436 15.50 13.09 37.63
C GLY A 436 15.32 14.61 37.72
N ARG A 437 14.78 15.26 36.68
CA ARG A 437 14.48 16.71 36.63
C ARG A 437 13.00 17.00 36.90
N THR A 438 12.58 16.82 38.15
CA THR A 438 11.16 16.90 38.54
C THR A 438 10.50 18.26 38.27
N ASN A 439 11.21 19.37 38.48
CA ASN A 439 10.64 20.71 38.25
C ASN A 439 10.37 20.96 36.76
N ASP A 440 11.32 20.62 35.90
CA ASP A 440 11.16 20.71 34.44
C ASP A 440 9.99 19.84 33.98
N ALA A 441 9.85 18.62 34.54
CA ALA A 441 8.73 17.73 34.22
C ALA A 441 7.37 18.38 34.49
N LEU A 442 7.21 19.04 35.65
CA LEU A 442 5.97 19.75 36.00
C LEU A 442 5.71 20.95 35.09
N GLN A 443 6.75 21.70 34.70
CA GLN A 443 6.62 22.83 33.77
C GLN A 443 6.18 22.37 32.39
N PHE A 444 6.79 21.30 31.88
CA PHE A 444 6.46 20.74 30.58
C PHE A 444 5.09 20.07 30.57
N ASP A 445 4.67 19.40 31.64
CA ASP A 445 3.30 18.91 31.80
C ASP A 445 2.28 20.06 31.71
N SER A 446 2.54 21.17 32.40
CA SER A 446 1.67 22.33 32.37
C SER A 446 1.60 22.96 30.97
N LEU A 447 2.73 23.05 30.28
CA LEU A 447 2.78 23.54 28.90
C LEU A 447 1.99 22.62 27.96
N ALA A 448 2.20 21.30 28.03
CA ALA A 448 1.45 20.31 27.24
C ALA A 448 -0.06 20.42 27.51
N GLY A 449 -0.49 20.60 28.76
CA GLY A 449 -1.88 20.84 29.12
C GLY A 449 -2.47 22.08 28.43
N ASN A 450 -1.75 23.20 28.45
CA ASN A 450 -2.19 24.44 27.79
C ASN A 450 -2.28 24.29 26.25
N ILE A 451 -1.29 23.64 25.63
CA ILE A 451 -1.30 23.36 24.20
C ILE A 451 -2.47 22.46 23.84
N ARG A 452 -2.74 21.39 24.61
CA ARG A 452 -3.88 20.49 24.38
C ARG A 452 -5.21 21.24 24.42
N THR A 453 -5.40 22.15 25.37
CA THR A 453 -6.60 22.98 25.45
C THR A 453 -6.73 23.88 24.22
N ALA A 454 -5.66 24.59 23.86
CA ALA A 454 -5.67 25.46 22.67
C ALA A 454 -5.95 24.65 21.38
N PHE A 455 -5.27 23.51 21.21
CA PHE A 455 -5.44 22.62 20.07
C PHE A 455 -6.90 22.15 19.91
N ASN A 456 -7.51 21.65 20.98
CA ASN A 456 -8.91 21.20 20.93
C ASN A 456 -9.88 22.35 20.64
N ASN A 457 -9.65 23.53 21.22
CA ASN A 457 -10.47 24.72 20.95
C ASN A 457 -10.35 25.21 19.50
N SER A 458 -9.16 25.08 18.89
CA SER A 458 -8.89 25.54 17.53
C SER A 458 -9.34 24.56 16.46
N PHE A 459 -9.19 23.25 16.70
CA PHE A 459 -9.29 22.26 15.63
C PHE A 459 -10.44 21.27 15.79
N TYR A 460 -10.98 21.01 16.99
CA TYR A 460 -12.10 20.06 17.13
C TYR A 460 -13.45 20.73 16.86
N SER A 461 -14.27 20.14 15.99
CA SER A 461 -15.65 20.55 15.79
C SER A 461 -16.61 19.53 16.41
N ALA A 462 -17.27 19.91 17.51
CA ALA A 462 -18.29 19.06 18.13
C ALA A 462 -19.52 18.86 17.23
N ALA A 463 -19.83 19.84 16.36
CA ALA A 463 -20.94 19.74 15.41
C ALA A 463 -20.68 18.71 14.31
N ASN A 464 -19.42 18.57 13.89
CA ASN A 464 -19.03 17.66 12.82
C ASN A 464 -18.52 16.31 13.33
N GLY A 465 -18.04 16.24 14.59
CA GLY A 465 -17.46 15.04 15.20
C GLY A 465 -16.04 14.72 14.74
N TYR A 466 -15.33 15.68 14.12
CA TYR A 466 -13.97 15.51 13.63
C TYR A 466 -13.13 16.78 13.80
N TYR A 467 -11.81 16.65 13.65
CA TYR A 467 -10.85 17.74 13.65
C TYR A 467 -10.68 18.37 12.27
N SER A 468 -10.65 19.71 12.22
CA SER A 468 -10.31 20.54 11.08
C SER A 468 -11.03 20.12 9.79
N THR A 469 -10.30 19.71 8.75
CA THR A 469 -10.82 19.34 7.42
C THR A 469 -11.43 17.92 7.36
N GLY A 470 -11.33 17.14 8.43
CA GLY A 470 -11.73 15.73 8.41
C GLY A 470 -10.73 14.79 7.72
N SER A 471 -9.55 15.30 7.32
CA SER A 471 -8.50 14.48 6.67
C SER A 471 -7.97 13.37 7.59
N GLN A 472 -7.36 12.35 7.00
CA GLN A 472 -6.77 11.21 7.73
C GLN A 472 -5.76 11.67 8.78
N THR A 473 -4.86 12.59 8.40
CA THR A 473 -3.84 13.14 9.29
C THR A 473 -4.44 14.02 10.37
N ALA A 474 -5.45 14.84 10.04
CA ALA A 474 -6.14 15.68 11.02
C ALA A 474 -6.83 14.87 12.12
N GLN A 475 -7.27 13.63 11.84
CA GLN A 475 -7.87 12.74 12.86
C GLN A 475 -6.82 11.87 13.56
N SER A 476 -5.93 11.25 12.80
CA SER A 476 -5.04 10.20 13.30
C SER A 476 -3.94 10.75 14.21
N LEU A 477 -3.34 11.90 13.87
CA LEU A 477 -2.30 12.54 14.67
C LEU A 477 -2.77 12.85 16.10
N PRO A 478 -3.88 13.58 16.33
CA PRO A 478 -4.34 13.83 17.69
C PRO A 478 -4.83 12.58 18.43
N LEU A 479 -5.32 11.55 17.73
CA LEU A 479 -5.69 10.27 18.35
C LEU A 479 -4.46 9.61 18.99
N VAL A 480 -3.38 9.45 18.23
CA VAL A 480 -2.16 8.77 18.67
C VAL A 480 -1.43 9.57 19.75
N LEU A 481 -1.40 10.90 19.65
CA LEU A 481 -0.76 11.75 20.64
C LEU A 481 -1.59 11.93 21.93
N GLY A 482 -2.82 11.40 21.98
CA GLY A 482 -3.69 11.56 23.15
C GLY A 482 -4.28 12.97 23.32
N LEU A 483 -4.29 13.76 22.25
CA LEU A 483 -4.91 15.09 22.22
C LEU A 483 -6.43 15.01 22.28
N VAL A 484 -7.02 13.99 21.65
CA VAL A 484 -8.48 13.78 21.63
C VAL A 484 -9.03 13.55 23.03
N HIS A 485 -10.11 14.24 23.37
CA HIS A 485 -10.83 13.99 24.63
C HIS A 485 -11.44 12.58 24.61
N SER A 486 -11.36 11.85 25.72
CA SER A 486 -11.83 10.45 25.82
C SER A 486 -13.26 10.26 25.30
N ASN A 487 -14.16 11.21 25.59
CA ASN A 487 -15.57 11.16 25.18
C ASN A 487 -15.77 11.29 23.66
N ASN A 488 -14.77 11.78 22.92
CA ASN A 488 -14.82 11.99 21.47
C ASN A 488 -14.04 10.94 20.68
N GLN A 489 -13.25 10.08 21.34
CA GLN A 489 -12.36 9.13 20.66
C GLN A 489 -13.13 8.20 19.70
N ALA A 490 -14.22 7.60 20.17
CA ALA A 490 -15.04 6.71 19.34
C ALA A 490 -15.58 7.43 18.09
N THR A 491 -16.10 8.65 18.25
CA THR A 491 -16.60 9.49 17.14
C THR A 491 -15.52 9.79 16.11
N VAL A 492 -14.33 10.20 16.58
CA VAL A 492 -13.20 10.55 15.70
C VAL A 492 -12.64 9.32 14.98
N ILE A 493 -12.57 8.16 15.67
CA ILE A 493 -12.17 6.88 15.06
C ILE A 493 -13.18 6.48 13.97
N THR A 494 -14.48 6.58 14.23
CA THR A 494 -15.51 6.31 13.22
C THR A 494 -15.37 7.23 12.02
N ALA A 495 -15.15 8.53 12.23
CA ALA A 495 -14.94 9.50 11.15
C ALA A 495 -13.68 9.18 10.32
N LEU A 496 -12.58 8.79 10.98
CA LEU A 496 -11.34 8.38 10.32
C LEU A 496 -11.56 7.16 9.41
N ILE A 497 -12.24 6.13 9.92
CA ILE A 497 -12.48 4.89 9.15
C ILE A 497 -13.40 5.15 7.96
N ALA A 498 -14.45 5.94 8.14
CA ALA A 498 -15.31 6.37 7.05
C ALA A 498 -14.54 7.18 5.98
N ASN A 499 -13.60 8.04 6.40
CA ASN A 499 -12.74 8.76 5.48
C ASN A 499 -11.84 7.81 4.68
N VAL A 500 -11.12 6.89 5.35
CA VAL A 500 -10.25 5.89 4.70
C VAL A 500 -11.02 5.06 3.67
N ARG A 501 -12.21 4.57 4.03
CA ARG A 501 -13.01 3.73 3.11
C ARG A 501 -13.59 4.50 1.93
N SER A 502 -13.89 5.79 2.11
CA SER A 502 -14.45 6.61 1.04
C SER A 502 -13.40 7.19 0.09
N GLN A 503 -12.20 7.51 0.59
CA GLN A 503 -11.16 8.20 -0.18
C GLN A 503 -9.97 7.31 -0.55
N GLY A 504 -9.82 6.14 0.06
CA GLY A 504 -8.57 5.37 0.00
C GLY A 504 -7.47 6.04 0.80
N LEU A 505 -6.21 5.87 0.41
CA LEU A 505 -5.06 6.49 1.10
C LEU A 505 -4.98 7.97 0.75
N THR A 506 -4.89 8.84 1.75
CA THR A 506 -4.68 10.28 1.52
C THR A 506 -3.55 10.90 2.34
N ALA A 507 -3.13 10.26 3.43
CA ALA A 507 -2.08 10.78 4.30
C ALA A 507 -0.71 10.87 3.60
N GLY A 508 -0.01 11.97 3.87
CA GLY A 508 1.38 12.19 3.46
C GLY A 508 2.38 11.56 4.44
N ASP A 509 3.62 12.02 4.37
CA ASP A 509 4.72 11.50 5.20
C ASP A 509 4.48 11.68 6.69
N ILE A 510 4.03 12.87 7.10
CA ILE A 510 3.76 13.15 8.50
C ILE A 510 2.62 12.27 9.00
N GLY A 511 1.50 12.25 8.27
CA GLY A 511 0.27 11.63 8.73
C GLY A 511 0.23 10.12 8.62
N HIS A 512 0.92 9.52 7.65
CA HIS A 512 0.75 8.10 7.35
C HIS A 512 1.17 7.19 8.51
N ARG A 513 2.27 7.50 9.20
CA ARG A 513 2.65 6.76 10.42
C ARG A 513 1.53 6.79 11.46
N TYR A 514 0.94 7.96 11.71
CA TYR A 514 -0.12 8.12 12.70
C TYR A 514 -1.44 7.50 12.24
N LEU A 515 -1.73 7.48 10.94
CA LEU A 515 -2.86 6.74 10.38
C LEU A 515 -2.78 5.27 10.74
N LEU A 516 -1.62 4.65 10.52
CA LEU A 516 -1.36 3.25 10.86
C LEU A 516 -1.52 3.00 12.36
N ARG A 517 -0.89 3.83 13.20
CA ARG A 517 -1.01 3.72 14.66
C ARG A 517 -2.43 3.92 15.16
N ALA A 518 -3.13 4.97 14.71
CA ALA A 518 -4.49 5.28 15.16
C ALA A 518 -5.45 4.12 14.87
N LEU A 519 -5.35 3.51 13.68
CA LEU A 519 -6.16 2.36 13.32
C LEU A 519 -5.75 1.12 14.13
N ALA A 520 -4.46 0.82 14.26
CA ALA A 520 -3.98 -0.34 15.01
C ALA A 520 -4.33 -0.25 16.51
N ASP A 521 -4.11 0.91 17.15
CA ASP A 521 -4.43 1.19 18.55
C ASP A 521 -5.93 1.14 18.84
N ALA A 522 -6.76 1.50 17.85
CA ALA A 522 -8.21 1.34 17.90
C ALA A 522 -8.68 -0.11 17.63
N GLY A 523 -7.76 -1.07 17.49
CA GLY A 523 -8.04 -2.46 17.18
C GLY A 523 -8.61 -2.67 15.77
N ARG A 524 -8.30 -1.77 14.84
CA ARG A 524 -8.78 -1.74 13.44
C ARG A 524 -7.67 -2.05 12.43
N SER A 525 -6.85 -3.04 12.76
CA SER A 525 -5.84 -3.58 11.84
C SER A 525 -6.45 -4.22 10.57
N ASP A 526 -7.75 -4.54 10.59
CA ASP A 526 -8.53 -4.88 9.39
C ASP A 526 -8.54 -3.75 8.36
N VAL A 527 -8.69 -2.49 8.80
CA VAL A 527 -8.67 -1.31 7.92
C VAL A 527 -7.27 -1.04 7.40
N VAL A 528 -6.23 -1.25 8.22
CA VAL A 528 -4.83 -1.15 7.75
C VAL A 528 -4.56 -2.16 6.64
N PHE A 529 -5.00 -3.41 6.83
CA PHE A 529 -4.87 -4.46 5.82
C PHE A 529 -5.65 -4.13 4.55
N GLU A 530 -6.92 -3.71 4.67
CA GLU A 530 -7.79 -3.32 3.55
C GLU A 530 -7.15 -2.22 2.70
N LEU A 531 -6.67 -1.16 3.35
CA LEU A 531 -6.06 0.00 2.70
C LEU A 531 -4.81 -0.38 1.90
N HIS A 532 -3.96 -1.24 2.45
CA HIS A 532 -2.66 -1.57 1.85
C HIS A 532 -2.65 -2.83 1.00
N SER A 533 -3.79 -3.52 0.89
CA SER A 533 -3.98 -4.64 -0.04
C SER A 533 -4.35 -4.18 -1.45
N GLN A 534 -4.57 -2.88 -1.68
CA GLN A 534 -4.92 -2.32 -2.98
C GLN A 534 -3.71 -2.20 -3.90
N THR A 535 -3.89 -2.54 -5.18
CA THR A 535 -2.81 -2.49 -6.20
C THR A 535 -3.08 -1.53 -7.35
N ASN A 536 -4.30 -1.01 -7.47
CA ASN A 536 -4.74 -0.21 -8.63
C ASN A 536 -4.89 1.29 -8.33
N THR A 537 -4.73 1.67 -7.06
CA THR A 537 -4.80 3.06 -6.57
C THR A 537 -3.48 3.43 -5.91
N PRO A 538 -3.07 4.72 -5.92
CA PRO A 538 -1.83 5.17 -5.28
C PRO A 538 -1.62 4.57 -3.88
N GLY A 539 -0.41 4.07 -3.64
CA GLY A 539 -0.08 3.21 -2.50
C GLY A 539 1.01 2.19 -2.85
N TYR A 540 1.44 1.38 -1.87
CA TYR A 540 2.58 0.46 -2.08
C TYR A 540 2.34 -0.57 -3.20
N GLY A 541 1.14 -1.13 -3.30
CA GLY A 541 0.80 -2.10 -4.36
C GLY A 541 0.84 -1.47 -5.75
N TYR A 542 0.44 -0.19 -5.86
CA TYR A 542 0.54 0.57 -7.10
C TYR A 542 2.00 0.86 -7.47
N ILE A 543 2.83 1.28 -6.51
CA ILE A 543 4.28 1.47 -6.70
C ILE A 543 4.94 0.17 -7.18
N LEU A 544 4.57 -0.98 -6.61
CA LEU A 544 5.05 -2.28 -7.11
C LEU A 544 4.62 -2.56 -8.55
N ASN A 545 3.39 -2.17 -8.93
CA ASN A 545 2.85 -2.34 -10.28
C ASN A 545 3.50 -1.43 -11.33
N THR A 546 4.11 -0.31 -10.94
CA THR A 546 4.92 0.50 -11.86
C THR A 546 6.27 -0.15 -12.20
N GLY A 547 6.63 -1.25 -11.51
CA GLY A 547 7.92 -1.93 -11.66
C GLY A 547 9.02 -1.38 -10.76
N ALA A 548 8.67 -0.54 -9.77
CA ALA A 548 9.61 -0.04 -8.78
C ALA A 548 10.18 -1.20 -7.93
N THR A 549 11.46 -1.05 -7.58
CA THR A 549 12.23 -2.06 -6.81
C THR A 549 12.78 -1.50 -5.49
N SER A 550 12.60 -0.20 -5.28
CA SER A 550 12.73 0.51 -4.01
C SER A 550 11.56 1.49 -3.90
N LEU A 551 11.20 1.85 -2.67
CA LEU A 551 10.08 2.76 -2.41
C LEU A 551 10.31 4.14 -3.07
N THR A 552 9.26 4.70 -3.66
CA THR A 552 9.26 6.02 -4.32
C THR A 552 8.94 7.13 -3.31
N GLU A 553 9.25 8.38 -3.67
CA GLU A 553 8.88 9.56 -2.87
C GLU A 553 7.37 9.81 -2.89
N GLY A 554 6.73 9.67 -4.05
CA GLY A 554 5.28 9.80 -4.17
C GLY A 554 4.52 8.47 -4.14
N TRP A 555 3.32 8.49 -3.55
CA TRP A 555 2.38 7.36 -3.57
C TRP A 555 1.93 6.95 -4.99
N ASP A 556 2.00 7.88 -5.93
CA ASP A 556 1.69 7.71 -7.35
C ASP A 556 2.89 7.15 -8.16
N GLY A 557 3.96 6.71 -7.50
CA GLY A 557 5.16 6.18 -8.14
C GLY A 557 6.03 7.23 -8.83
N SER A 558 5.75 8.53 -8.62
CA SER A 558 6.50 9.63 -9.25
C SER A 558 7.72 10.09 -8.44
N SER A 559 8.44 11.07 -8.98
CA SER A 559 9.63 11.71 -8.38
C SER A 559 10.81 10.75 -8.13
N SER A 560 11.49 10.81 -6.98
CA SER A 560 12.59 9.89 -6.64
C SER A 560 12.07 8.45 -6.58
N GLN A 561 12.85 7.52 -7.12
CA GLN A 561 12.53 6.10 -7.07
C GLN A 561 13.19 5.38 -5.89
N SER A 562 13.79 6.11 -4.95
CA SER A 562 14.45 5.56 -3.76
C SER A 562 14.34 6.51 -2.56
N HIS A 563 13.14 6.63 -2.03
CA HIS A 563 12.79 7.39 -0.83
C HIS A 563 12.06 6.48 0.16
N PHE A 564 12.42 6.46 1.45
CA PHE A 564 11.79 5.55 2.41
C PHE A 564 10.87 6.26 3.40
N MET A 565 10.66 7.58 3.26
CA MET A 565 9.82 8.37 4.17
C MET A 565 8.43 7.74 4.32
N LEU A 566 7.81 7.29 3.24
CA LEU A 566 6.50 6.64 3.27
C LEU A 566 6.50 5.18 3.77
N GLY A 567 7.63 4.63 4.24
CA GLY A 567 7.82 3.22 4.60
C GLY A 567 7.24 2.78 5.95
N HIS A 568 6.38 3.60 6.56
CA HIS A 568 5.91 3.47 7.95
C HIS A 568 5.19 2.14 8.26
N ILE A 569 4.61 1.45 7.28
CA ILE A 569 3.90 0.17 7.49
C ILE A 569 4.78 -0.95 8.04
N MET A 570 6.10 -0.86 7.90
CA MET A 570 7.00 -1.81 8.54
C MET A 570 6.85 -1.79 10.06
N GLU A 571 6.57 -0.65 10.70
CA GLU A 571 6.21 -0.60 12.12
C GLU A 571 5.03 -1.53 12.39
N TRP A 572 3.95 -1.46 11.60
CA TRP A 572 2.78 -2.32 11.75
C TRP A 572 3.09 -3.82 11.54
N PHE A 573 3.99 -4.16 10.60
CA PHE A 573 4.39 -5.56 10.38
C PHE A 573 5.02 -6.21 11.63
N TYR A 574 5.94 -5.52 12.30
CA TYR A 574 6.60 -6.02 13.51
C TYR A 574 5.76 -5.80 14.76
N HIS A 575 5.30 -4.56 14.96
CA HIS A 575 4.60 -4.11 16.16
C HIS A 575 3.25 -4.76 16.34
N ASP A 576 2.43 -4.81 15.30
CA ASP A 576 1.03 -5.21 15.42
C ASP A 576 0.80 -6.58 14.79
N LEU A 577 1.18 -6.79 13.52
CA LEU A 577 0.87 -8.03 12.82
C LEU A 577 1.61 -9.23 13.43
N ALA A 578 2.92 -9.14 13.65
CA ALA A 578 3.67 -10.13 14.42
C ALA A 578 3.56 -9.91 15.94
N GLY A 579 3.29 -8.66 16.36
CA GLY A 579 2.93 -8.34 17.73
C GLY A 579 4.10 -8.04 18.67
N ILE A 580 5.32 -7.80 18.18
CA ILE A 580 6.49 -7.51 19.05
C ILE A 580 6.49 -6.02 19.37
N GLN A 581 6.25 -5.63 20.62
CA GLN A 581 6.18 -4.22 21.02
C GLN A 581 7.08 -3.92 22.24
N PRO A 582 7.74 -2.75 22.26
CA PRO A 582 8.40 -2.27 23.47
C PRO A 582 7.34 -1.84 24.49
N ASP A 583 7.58 -2.11 25.77
CA ASP A 583 6.76 -1.55 26.85
C ASP A 583 7.34 -0.22 27.34
N ALA A 584 6.59 0.87 27.19
CA ALA A 584 7.02 2.18 27.68
C ALA A 584 7.19 2.25 29.21
N ALA A 585 6.50 1.40 29.97
CA ALA A 585 6.68 1.28 31.42
C ALA A 585 7.90 0.42 31.80
N SER A 586 8.49 -0.31 30.85
CA SER A 586 9.69 -1.12 31.05
C SER A 586 10.58 -1.15 29.79
N PRO A 587 11.21 0.00 29.46
CA PRO A 587 11.95 0.21 28.21
C PRO A 587 13.11 -0.75 27.96
N GLY A 588 13.59 -0.76 26.71
CA GLY A 588 14.70 -1.62 26.29
C GLY A 588 14.32 -3.07 26.20
N PHE A 589 13.06 -3.36 25.89
CA PHE A 589 12.48 -4.70 25.89
C PHE A 589 12.73 -5.47 27.20
N LYS A 590 12.89 -4.76 28.32
CA LYS A 590 12.96 -5.38 29.65
C LYS A 590 11.65 -6.11 29.95
N ARG A 591 10.53 -5.52 29.54
CA ARG A 591 9.28 -6.23 29.30
C ARG A 591 8.92 -6.14 27.82
N VAL A 592 8.73 -7.28 27.19
CA VAL A 592 8.28 -7.40 25.80
C VAL A 592 6.76 -7.53 25.83
N VAL A 593 6.04 -6.75 25.04
CA VAL A 593 4.61 -7.02 24.79
C VAL A 593 4.52 -7.84 23.51
N ILE A 594 3.85 -8.99 23.60
CA ILE A 594 3.52 -9.86 22.46
C ILE A 594 2.01 -9.76 22.23
N LYS A 595 1.60 -8.93 21.25
CA LYS A 595 0.19 -8.64 20.95
C LYS A 595 -0.07 -8.72 19.44
N PRO A 596 -0.16 -9.94 18.87
CA PRO A 596 -0.38 -10.12 17.44
C PRO A 596 -1.79 -9.67 17.03
N ALA A 597 -1.90 -8.99 15.91
CA ALA A 597 -3.16 -8.63 15.27
C ALA A 597 -3.56 -9.73 14.28
N LEU A 598 -4.58 -10.51 14.64
CA LEU A 598 -5.14 -11.53 13.75
C LEU A 598 -6.10 -10.88 12.74
N VAL A 599 -5.63 -10.69 11.51
CA VAL A 599 -6.40 -10.01 10.46
C VAL A 599 -6.91 -11.01 9.44
N SER A 600 -8.20 -10.88 9.07
CA SER A 600 -8.81 -11.70 8.00
C SER A 600 -8.06 -11.49 6.69
N GLY A 601 -7.61 -12.58 6.07
CA GLY A 601 -6.74 -12.57 4.87
C GLY A 601 -5.27 -12.89 5.15
N ILE A 602 -4.83 -12.86 6.41
CA ILE A 602 -3.51 -13.36 6.83
C ILE A 602 -3.69 -14.63 7.67
N THR A 603 -3.10 -15.73 7.23
CA THR A 603 -3.16 -17.02 7.93
C THR A 603 -1.90 -17.32 8.73
N ASN A 604 -0.81 -16.59 8.47
CA ASN A 604 0.39 -16.63 9.30
C ASN A 604 1.18 -15.33 9.21
N ALA A 605 1.88 -15.00 10.28
CA ALA A 605 2.92 -13.99 10.30
C ALA A 605 4.04 -14.40 11.27
N SER A 606 5.27 -14.04 10.93
CA SER A 606 6.47 -14.33 11.72
C SER A 606 7.38 -13.12 11.69
N ALA A 607 7.88 -12.71 12.85
CA ALA A 607 8.95 -11.73 12.98
C ALA A 607 9.98 -12.16 14.03
N SER A 608 11.22 -11.75 13.81
CA SER A 608 12.28 -11.76 14.81
C SER A 608 12.94 -10.39 14.89
N TYR A 609 13.40 -10.03 16.09
CA TYR A 609 14.09 -8.78 16.36
C TYR A 609 15.22 -9.01 17.39
N ASP A 610 16.45 -8.74 16.96
CA ASP A 610 17.65 -8.75 17.79
C ASP A 610 17.71 -7.47 18.62
N SER A 611 17.05 -7.50 19.78
CA SER A 611 17.08 -6.40 20.75
C SER A 611 18.43 -6.32 21.46
N VAL A 612 18.64 -5.24 22.22
CA VAL A 612 19.82 -5.11 23.12
C VAL A 612 19.92 -6.21 24.18
N ARG A 613 18.86 -7.01 24.37
CA ARG A 613 18.81 -8.14 25.32
C ARG A 613 18.95 -9.50 24.64
N GLY A 614 18.99 -9.54 23.31
CA GLY A 614 18.96 -10.76 22.49
C GLY A 614 17.70 -10.86 21.64
N GLU A 615 17.58 -11.98 20.93
CA GLU A 615 16.48 -12.23 20.00
C GLU A 615 15.13 -12.31 20.70
N ILE A 616 14.17 -11.56 20.17
CA ILE A 616 12.74 -11.68 20.43
C ILE A 616 12.10 -12.23 19.16
N ALA A 617 11.31 -13.29 19.28
CA ALA A 617 10.62 -13.89 18.12
C ALA A 617 9.13 -14.06 18.42
N SER A 618 8.30 -13.84 17.41
CA SER A 618 6.85 -14.07 17.45
C SER A 618 6.41 -14.62 16.09
N ALA A 619 5.87 -15.83 16.09
CA ALA A 619 5.40 -16.51 14.89
C ALA A 619 4.06 -17.19 15.16
N TRP A 620 3.00 -16.71 14.51
CA TRP A 620 1.66 -17.28 14.64
C TRP A 620 1.14 -17.86 13.33
N THR A 621 0.35 -18.93 13.45
CA THR A 621 -0.43 -19.53 12.37
C THR A 621 -1.88 -19.68 12.81
N LEU A 622 -2.83 -19.49 11.89
CA LEU A 622 -4.25 -19.72 12.09
C LEU A 622 -4.71 -20.85 11.16
N SER A 623 -5.17 -21.96 11.74
CA SER A 623 -5.72 -23.10 11.00
C SER A 623 -6.87 -23.74 11.78
N ASN A 624 -7.96 -24.07 11.10
CA ASN A 624 -9.14 -24.71 11.71
C ASN A 624 -9.62 -24.01 12.98
N ASN A 625 -9.73 -22.68 12.95
CA ASN A 625 -10.13 -21.85 14.09
C ASN A 625 -9.20 -21.98 15.32
N VAL A 626 -7.98 -22.49 15.16
CA VAL A 626 -6.95 -22.56 16.20
C VAL A 626 -5.76 -21.72 15.79
N VAL A 627 -5.34 -20.83 16.68
CA VAL A 627 -4.10 -20.07 16.55
C VAL A 627 -3.01 -20.82 17.30
N THR A 628 -1.86 -20.99 16.67
CA THR A 628 -0.62 -21.44 17.32
C THR A 628 0.38 -20.30 17.27
N LEU A 629 0.82 -19.80 18.42
CA LEU A 629 1.83 -18.75 18.57
C LEU A 629 3.08 -19.34 19.21
N ASN A 630 4.19 -19.35 18.47
CA ASN A 630 5.52 -19.64 19.00
C ASN A 630 6.20 -18.31 19.31
N LEU A 631 6.75 -18.17 20.51
CA LEU A 631 7.43 -16.94 20.92
C LEU A 631 8.72 -17.23 21.70
N THR A 632 9.70 -16.33 21.53
CA THR A 632 10.97 -16.32 22.27
C THR A 632 11.09 -15.00 23.02
N ILE A 633 11.33 -15.09 24.33
CA ILE A 633 11.64 -13.96 25.21
C ILE A 633 13.10 -14.09 25.67
N PRO A 634 13.97 -13.11 25.40
CA PRO A 634 15.40 -13.23 25.68
C PRO A 634 15.69 -13.21 27.19
N ALA A 635 16.88 -13.69 27.56
CA ALA A 635 17.35 -13.67 28.94
C ALA A 635 17.39 -12.24 29.49
N GLY A 636 16.95 -12.07 30.75
CA GLY A 636 16.86 -10.75 31.38
C GLY A 636 15.66 -9.92 30.94
N SER A 637 14.69 -10.54 30.24
CA SER A 637 13.38 -9.97 29.90
C SER A 637 12.23 -10.81 30.44
N THR A 638 11.06 -10.18 30.54
CA THR A 638 9.75 -10.84 30.75
C THR A 638 8.82 -10.51 29.59
N GLY A 639 7.78 -11.32 29.35
CA GLY A 639 6.77 -11.07 28.32
C GLY A 639 5.38 -10.76 28.91
N LEU A 640 4.64 -9.85 28.28
CA LEU A 640 3.19 -9.73 28.38
C LEU A 640 2.59 -10.27 27.08
N VAL A 641 2.01 -11.46 27.13
CA VAL A 641 1.46 -12.16 25.97
C VAL A 641 -0.05 -11.92 25.93
N CYS A 642 -0.51 -11.12 24.98
CA CYS A 642 -1.91 -10.82 24.73
C CYS A 642 -2.45 -11.77 23.65
N LEU A 643 -3.34 -12.69 24.04
CA LEU A 643 -3.95 -13.66 23.14
C LEU A 643 -5.35 -13.17 22.69
N PRO A 644 -5.50 -12.64 21.46
CA PRO A 644 -6.76 -12.10 20.97
C PRO A 644 -7.82 -13.19 20.78
N THR A 645 -9.04 -12.96 21.29
CA THR A 645 -10.11 -13.98 21.29
C THR A 645 -10.95 -13.99 20.01
N LEU A 646 -10.98 -12.88 19.27
CA LEU A 646 -11.81 -12.65 18.06
C LEU A 646 -13.32 -12.91 18.28
N GLY A 647 -13.84 -12.66 19.48
CA GLY A 647 -15.25 -12.90 19.84
C GLY A 647 -15.46 -12.82 21.36
N THR A 648 -16.68 -13.10 21.84
CA THR A 648 -16.93 -13.08 23.30
C THR A 648 -16.20 -14.24 24.00
N ALA A 649 -15.46 -13.91 25.06
CA ALA A 649 -14.44 -14.77 25.68
C ALA A 649 -14.99 -15.90 26.57
N SER A 650 -16.31 -16.07 26.67
CA SER A 650 -16.94 -16.81 27.78
C SER A 650 -17.30 -18.27 27.49
N THR A 651 -17.45 -18.69 26.24
CA THR A 651 -17.85 -20.08 25.92
C THR A 651 -16.94 -20.72 24.88
N ASN A 652 -16.49 -21.94 25.15
CA ASN A 652 -15.63 -22.78 24.29
C ASN A 652 -14.19 -22.29 24.07
N LEU A 653 -13.74 -21.20 24.68
CA LEU A 653 -12.32 -20.80 24.63
C LEU A 653 -11.46 -21.75 25.49
N VAL A 654 -10.44 -22.32 24.85
CA VAL A 654 -9.39 -23.14 25.44
C VAL A 654 -8.06 -22.48 25.08
N ILE A 655 -7.23 -22.23 26.09
CA ILE A 655 -5.85 -21.76 25.90
C ILE A 655 -4.93 -22.81 26.48
N GLN A 656 -3.92 -23.22 25.73
CA GLN A 656 -2.90 -24.14 26.16
C GLN A 656 -1.51 -23.53 25.98
N GLU A 657 -0.57 -23.98 26.79
CA GLU A 657 0.87 -23.75 26.62
C GLU A 657 1.55 -25.12 26.53
N ASN A 658 2.27 -25.39 25.44
CA ASN A 658 2.89 -26.69 25.15
C ASN A 658 1.94 -27.88 25.41
N GLY A 659 0.67 -27.74 25.02
CA GLY A 659 -0.39 -28.75 25.20
C GLY A 659 -1.00 -28.82 26.60
N THR A 660 -0.47 -28.09 27.58
CA THR A 660 -1.06 -27.97 28.93
C THR A 660 -2.15 -26.92 28.92
N THR A 661 -3.40 -27.32 29.19
CA THR A 661 -4.52 -26.37 29.28
C THR A 661 -4.34 -25.42 30.46
N LEU A 662 -4.29 -24.12 30.17
CA LEU A 662 -4.19 -23.03 31.14
C LEU A 662 -5.54 -22.36 31.41
N TRP A 663 -6.39 -22.27 30.37
CA TRP A 663 -7.71 -21.64 30.44
C TRP A 663 -8.76 -22.53 29.78
N GLN A 664 -9.94 -22.61 30.39
CA GLN A 664 -11.10 -23.24 29.79
C GLN A 664 -12.38 -22.54 30.26
N ASN A 665 -13.25 -22.20 29.31
CA ASN A 665 -14.62 -21.72 29.58
C ASN A 665 -14.72 -20.58 30.60
N GLY A 666 -13.89 -19.56 30.45
CA GLY A 666 -13.99 -18.31 31.21
C GLY A 666 -13.14 -18.23 32.48
N GLY A 667 -12.28 -19.23 32.74
CA GLY A 667 -11.37 -19.17 33.88
C GLY A 667 -10.09 -19.97 33.70
N VAL A 668 -9.13 -19.69 34.59
CA VAL A 668 -7.87 -20.43 34.70
C VAL A 668 -8.14 -21.81 35.28
N THR A 669 -7.69 -22.87 34.59
CA THR A 669 -7.91 -24.26 35.00
C THR A 669 -6.63 -25.07 35.19
N GLY A 670 -5.46 -24.50 34.84
CA GLY A 670 -4.16 -25.12 34.99
C GLY A 670 -3.04 -24.11 35.23
N SER A 671 -1.81 -24.61 35.38
CA SER A 671 -0.63 -23.79 35.63
C SER A 671 0.60 -24.36 34.94
N VAL A 672 1.44 -23.50 34.37
CA VAL A 672 2.78 -23.82 33.86
C VAL A 672 3.80 -22.93 34.58
N PRO A 673 4.94 -23.46 35.05
CA PRO A 673 5.97 -22.65 35.71
C PRO A 673 6.40 -21.46 34.86
N GLY A 674 6.40 -20.26 35.45
CA GLY A 674 6.79 -19.03 34.76
C GLY A 674 5.75 -18.48 33.79
N VAL A 675 4.52 -19.02 33.77
CA VAL A 675 3.37 -18.50 33.00
C VAL A 675 2.23 -18.21 33.98
N THR A 676 1.83 -16.94 34.07
CA THR A 676 0.79 -16.50 35.02
C THR A 676 -0.27 -15.67 34.32
N PHE A 677 -1.54 -15.99 34.55
CA PHE A 677 -2.65 -15.15 34.10
C PHE A 677 -2.52 -13.74 34.72
N ASP A 678 -2.66 -12.71 33.90
CA ASP A 678 -2.60 -11.31 34.32
C ASP A 678 -4.00 -10.72 34.40
N ARG A 679 -4.67 -10.60 33.26
CA ARG A 679 -6.01 -9.99 33.14
C ARG A 679 -6.69 -10.37 31.82
N MET A 680 -7.96 -10.01 31.72
CA MET A 680 -8.62 -9.83 30.43
C MET A 680 -8.60 -8.34 30.07
N GLU A 681 -8.35 -8.00 28.82
CA GLU A 681 -8.40 -6.62 28.32
C GLU A 681 -9.24 -6.52 27.04
N GLY A 682 -9.75 -5.33 26.74
CA GLY A 682 -10.59 -5.06 25.56
C GLY A 682 -12.07 -5.35 25.78
N THR A 683 -12.86 -5.19 24.71
CA THR A 683 -14.31 -5.39 24.70
C THR A 683 -14.75 -6.06 23.40
N GLY A 684 -15.73 -6.97 23.48
CA GLY A 684 -16.30 -7.63 22.30
C GLY A 684 -15.25 -8.41 21.50
N ALA A 685 -15.25 -8.26 20.18
CA ALA A 685 -14.33 -8.96 19.27
C ALA A 685 -12.85 -8.52 19.41
N GLN A 686 -12.57 -7.43 20.12
CA GLN A 686 -11.21 -6.93 20.40
C GLN A 686 -10.67 -7.35 21.77
N SER A 687 -11.31 -8.33 22.41
CA SER A 687 -10.86 -8.82 23.71
C SER A 687 -9.59 -9.67 23.59
N SER A 688 -8.74 -9.63 24.61
CA SER A 688 -7.54 -10.46 24.73
C SER A 688 -7.40 -11.05 26.13
N ILE A 689 -6.91 -12.27 26.22
CA ILE A 689 -6.49 -12.88 27.48
C ILE A 689 -4.99 -12.65 27.64
N VAL A 690 -4.58 -11.98 28.72
CA VAL A 690 -3.20 -11.53 28.92
C VAL A 690 -2.49 -12.44 29.93
N TRP A 691 -1.28 -12.86 29.57
CA TRP A 691 -0.40 -13.69 30.38
C TRP A 691 0.93 -12.98 30.61
N THR A 692 1.49 -13.11 31.80
CA THR A 692 2.90 -12.76 32.07
C THR A 692 3.75 -14.03 31.92
N VAL A 693 4.87 -13.91 31.22
CA VAL A 693 5.87 -14.98 31.03
C VAL A 693 7.28 -14.53 31.41
N GLY A 694 8.12 -15.48 31.83
CA GLY A 694 9.56 -15.26 32.00
C GLY A 694 10.33 -15.24 30.67
N SER A 695 11.66 -15.26 30.74
CA SER A 695 12.52 -15.52 29.59
C SER A 695 12.45 -17.00 29.19
N GLY A 696 12.40 -17.29 27.89
CA GLY A 696 12.31 -18.65 27.38
C GLY A 696 11.58 -18.72 26.04
N SER A 697 11.31 -19.95 25.61
CA SER A 697 10.50 -20.25 24.44
C SER A 697 9.16 -20.83 24.88
N TYR A 698 8.08 -20.36 24.28
CA TYR A 698 6.71 -20.75 24.61
C TYR A 698 5.93 -21.07 23.35
N GLN A 699 4.96 -21.98 23.47
CA GLN A 699 3.98 -22.24 22.41
C GLN A 699 2.58 -22.12 22.99
N PHE A 700 1.90 -21.02 22.68
CA PHE A 700 0.49 -20.84 23.03
C PHE A 700 -0.39 -21.35 21.90
N THR A 701 -1.40 -22.14 22.24
CA THR A 701 -2.47 -22.51 21.32
C THR A 701 -3.80 -22.08 21.90
N TRP A 702 -4.66 -21.48 21.08
CA TRP A 702 -6.01 -21.17 21.50
C TRP A 702 -6.97 -21.19 20.32
N ASN A 703 -8.21 -21.57 20.58
CA ASN A 703 -9.24 -21.47 19.57
C ASN A 703 -9.81 -20.04 19.51
N VAL A 704 -10.10 -19.61 18.30
CA VAL A 704 -10.70 -18.32 17.96
C VAL A 704 -11.97 -18.56 17.15
N PHE A 705 -12.87 -17.58 17.11
CA PHE A 705 -14.06 -17.65 16.27
C PHE A 705 -14.07 -16.49 15.26
N PRO A 706 -13.26 -16.57 14.18
CA PRO A 706 -13.01 -15.45 13.30
C PRO A 706 -14.25 -15.05 12.50
N ALA A 707 -14.24 -13.83 11.97
CA ALA A 707 -15.30 -13.35 11.09
C ALA A 707 -15.37 -14.16 9.77
N PRO A 708 -16.57 -14.35 9.18
CA PRO A 708 -16.73 -14.92 7.85
C PRO A 708 -15.89 -14.21 6.79
N GLY A 709 -15.21 -14.98 5.95
CA GLY A 709 -14.49 -14.47 4.78
C GLY A 709 -15.32 -14.50 3.50
N GLY A 710 -14.82 -13.84 2.46
CA GLY A 710 -15.36 -13.96 1.09
C GLY A 710 -16.75 -13.33 0.90
N LEU A 711 -17.15 -12.40 1.76
CA LEU A 711 -18.39 -11.65 1.57
C LEU A 711 -18.34 -10.91 0.21
N ALA A 712 -19.37 -11.09 -0.59
CA ALA A 712 -19.57 -10.42 -1.87
C ALA A 712 -21.00 -9.91 -1.98
N ALA A 713 -21.18 -8.76 -2.63
CA ALA A 713 -22.47 -8.16 -2.88
C ALA A 713 -22.70 -7.91 -4.38
N VAL A 714 -23.87 -8.27 -4.87
CA VAL A 714 -24.30 -8.10 -6.27
C VAL A 714 -25.58 -7.28 -6.29
N SER A 715 -25.53 -6.12 -6.93
CA SER A 715 -26.69 -5.24 -7.10
C SER A 715 -27.72 -5.82 -8.06
N GLY A 716 -29.01 -5.72 -7.70
CA GLY A 716 -30.16 -5.96 -8.57
C GLY A 716 -31.17 -4.81 -8.55
N ASN A 717 -32.34 -5.01 -9.16
CA ASN A 717 -33.45 -4.05 -9.09
C ASN A 717 -34.16 -4.17 -7.74
N ALA A 718 -34.08 -3.10 -6.93
CA ALA A 718 -34.62 -3.04 -5.57
C ALA A 718 -34.14 -4.19 -4.66
N GLN A 719 -32.96 -4.75 -4.95
CA GLN A 719 -32.37 -5.82 -4.16
C GLN A 719 -30.84 -5.83 -4.23
N VAL A 720 -30.21 -6.44 -3.22
CA VAL A 720 -28.78 -6.83 -3.20
C VAL A 720 -28.69 -8.30 -2.84
N ALA A 721 -28.07 -9.11 -3.70
CA ALA A 721 -27.72 -10.49 -3.37
C ALA A 721 -26.35 -10.55 -2.71
N LEU A 722 -26.27 -11.21 -1.56
CA LEU A 722 -25.05 -11.39 -0.77
C LEU A 722 -24.67 -12.86 -0.73
N SER A 723 -23.36 -13.14 -0.72
CA SER A 723 -22.81 -14.48 -0.50
C SER A 723 -21.50 -14.41 0.27
N TRP A 724 -21.19 -15.42 1.07
CA TRP A 724 -19.97 -15.52 1.86
C TRP A 724 -19.50 -16.98 1.97
N ASN A 725 -18.31 -17.20 2.56
CA ASN A 725 -17.79 -18.54 2.79
C ASN A 725 -18.40 -19.16 4.05
N ALA A 726 -18.66 -20.48 4.01
CA ALA A 726 -19.06 -21.23 5.20
C ALA A 726 -17.93 -21.25 6.23
N MET A 727 -18.27 -21.01 7.49
CA MET A 727 -17.38 -21.09 8.64
C MET A 727 -17.55 -22.42 9.36
N PRO A 728 -16.46 -23.14 9.70
CA PRO A 728 -16.52 -24.30 10.58
C PRO A 728 -17.17 -23.93 11.92
N ASP A 729 -18.02 -24.84 12.44
CA ASP A 729 -18.74 -24.71 13.71
C ASP A 729 -19.77 -23.55 13.78
N ALA A 730 -20.03 -22.85 12.67
CA ALA A 730 -21.08 -21.85 12.63
C ALA A 730 -22.48 -22.52 12.60
N THR A 731 -23.33 -22.15 13.55
CA THR A 731 -24.73 -22.56 13.64
C THR A 731 -25.67 -21.65 12.84
N GLY A 732 -25.17 -20.51 12.35
CA GLY A 732 -25.89 -19.55 11.51
C GLY A 732 -25.09 -18.26 11.31
N TYR A 733 -25.70 -17.26 10.68
CA TYR A 733 -25.06 -15.96 10.41
C TYR A 733 -26.02 -14.79 10.66
N HIS A 734 -25.48 -13.67 11.12
CA HIS A 734 -26.15 -12.38 11.01
C HIS A 734 -25.65 -11.64 9.78
N VAL A 735 -26.56 -11.20 8.92
CA VAL A 735 -26.30 -10.25 7.85
C VAL A 735 -26.71 -8.88 8.35
N LYS A 736 -25.78 -7.93 8.34
CA LYS A 736 -25.99 -6.59 8.85
C LYS A 736 -25.79 -5.57 7.73
N ARG A 737 -26.61 -4.52 7.71
CA ARG A 737 -26.60 -3.47 6.69
C ARG A 737 -26.44 -2.10 7.33
N SER A 738 -25.73 -1.20 6.66
CA SER A 738 -25.74 0.24 6.95
C SER A 738 -25.95 1.06 5.68
N SER A 739 -26.44 2.29 5.84
CA SER A 739 -26.42 3.32 4.80
C SER A 739 -25.11 4.11 4.79
N ASN A 740 -24.24 3.91 5.80
CA ASN A 740 -22.95 4.57 5.93
C ASN A 740 -21.85 3.50 5.93
N SER A 741 -20.75 3.77 5.23
CA SER A 741 -19.57 2.89 5.30
C SER A 741 -19.02 2.89 6.73
N GLY A 742 -18.68 1.72 7.26
CA GLY A 742 -18.20 1.56 8.63
C GLY A 742 -19.30 1.44 9.68
N GLY A 743 -20.57 1.46 9.27
CA GLY A 743 -21.71 1.34 10.17
C GLY A 743 -22.18 2.70 10.73
N PRO A 744 -23.01 2.69 11.80
CA PRO A 744 -23.50 1.52 12.52
C PRO A 744 -24.36 0.62 11.63
N TYR A 745 -24.28 -0.71 11.83
CA TYR A 745 -25.05 -1.68 11.06
C TYR A 745 -26.29 -2.16 11.83
N VAL A 746 -27.37 -2.42 11.10
CA VAL A 746 -28.58 -3.06 11.60
C VAL A 746 -28.67 -4.48 11.05
N ILE A 747 -29.12 -5.45 11.85
CA ILE A 747 -29.31 -6.83 11.39
C ILE A 747 -30.50 -6.85 10.42
N VAL A 748 -30.25 -7.25 9.17
CA VAL A 748 -31.27 -7.44 8.12
C VAL A 748 -31.55 -8.93 7.85
N GLY A 749 -30.55 -9.79 8.03
CA GLY A 749 -30.71 -11.24 8.02
C GLY A 749 -30.34 -11.81 9.40
N ASN A 750 -31.33 -12.36 10.11
CA ASN A 750 -31.14 -12.91 11.44
C ASN A 750 -31.03 -14.44 11.40
N GLN A 751 -30.02 -15.02 12.06
CA GLN A 751 -29.73 -16.45 12.10
C GLN A 751 -29.88 -17.19 10.75
N ILE A 752 -29.29 -16.64 9.69
CA ILE A 752 -29.31 -17.25 8.38
C ILE A 752 -28.50 -18.54 8.41
N ALA A 753 -29.11 -19.67 8.07
CA ALA A 753 -28.43 -20.98 8.10
C ALA A 753 -27.51 -21.20 6.88
N GLY A 754 -27.84 -20.58 5.74
CA GLY A 754 -27.04 -20.64 4.52
C GLY A 754 -25.93 -19.59 4.47
N THR A 755 -25.15 -19.61 3.39
CA THR A 755 -24.07 -18.64 3.16
C THR A 755 -24.42 -17.61 2.09
N ASN A 756 -25.70 -17.31 1.95
CA ASN A 756 -26.24 -16.31 1.06
C ASN A 756 -27.49 -15.65 1.65
N TYR A 757 -27.76 -14.42 1.23
CA TYR A 757 -28.93 -13.65 1.64
C TYR A 757 -29.24 -12.59 0.59
N THR A 758 -30.51 -12.42 0.23
CA THR A 758 -30.94 -11.34 -0.66
C THR A 758 -31.67 -10.28 0.15
N ASP A 759 -31.08 -9.10 0.24
CA ASP A 759 -31.73 -7.94 0.83
C ASP A 759 -32.66 -7.29 -0.20
N VAL A 760 -33.97 -7.35 0.05
CA VAL A 760 -35.02 -6.72 -0.79
C VAL A 760 -35.58 -5.45 -0.17
N ALA A 761 -35.09 -5.03 1.00
CA ALA A 761 -35.51 -3.84 1.71
C ALA A 761 -34.63 -2.64 1.37
N VAL A 762 -34.22 -2.53 0.10
CA VAL A 762 -33.28 -1.54 -0.41
C VAL A 762 -33.88 -0.77 -1.59
N VAL A 763 -33.47 0.47 -1.74
CA VAL A 763 -33.97 1.37 -2.78
C VAL A 763 -32.90 1.57 -3.85
N ASN A 764 -33.33 1.60 -5.11
CA ASN A 764 -32.44 1.87 -6.22
C ASN A 764 -31.81 3.26 -6.13
N GLY A 765 -30.53 3.35 -6.50
CA GLY A 765 -29.75 4.59 -6.46
C GLY A 765 -29.16 4.92 -5.10
N ALA A 766 -29.47 4.18 -4.05
CA ALA A 766 -28.82 4.30 -2.73
C ALA A 766 -27.73 3.24 -2.57
N THR A 767 -26.55 3.62 -2.06
CA THR A 767 -25.49 2.66 -1.73
C THR A 767 -25.72 2.10 -0.33
N TYR A 768 -25.64 0.78 -0.19
CA TYR A 768 -25.75 0.08 1.08
C TYR A 768 -24.46 -0.69 1.34
N TYR A 769 -24.10 -0.79 2.61
CA TYR A 769 -22.89 -1.46 3.08
C TYR A 769 -23.29 -2.66 3.94
N TYR A 770 -22.64 -3.80 3.73
CA TYR A 770 -22.98 -5.06 4.36
C TYR A 770 -21.77 -5.69 5.03
N VAL A 771 -22.02 -6.26 6.19
CA VAL A 771 -21.10 -7.17 6.89
C VAL A 771 -21.85 -8.41 7.33
N VAL A 772 -21.13 -9.50 7.51
CA VAL A 772 -21.67 -10.77 8.00
C VAL A 772 -20.86 -11.23 9.20
N SER A 773 -21.53 -11.78 10.21
CA SER A 773 -20.90 -12.42 11.37
C SER A 773 -21.43 -13.85 11.50
N ALA A 774 -20.56 -14.77 11.92
CA ALA A 774 -20.93 -16.15 12.21
C ALA A 774 -21.47 -16.25 13.63
N LEU A 775 -22.44 -17.14 13.81
CA LEU A 775 -23.03 -17.51 15.09
C LEU A 775 -22.58 -18.90 15.48
N SER A 776 -22.40 -19.12 16.77
CA SER A 776 -22.36 -20.45 17.38
C SER A 776 -23.42 -20.50 18.48
N ALA A 777 -23.58 -21.65 19.15
CA ALA A 777 -24.64 -21.87 20.15
C ALA A 777 -24.78 -20.73 21.20
N ASN A 778 -23.69 -20.03 21.56
CA ASN A 778 -23.70 -18.92 22.52
C ASN A 778 -22.73 -17.76 22.17
N ASN A 779 -22.19 -17.67 20.94
CA ASN A 779 -21.19 -16.66 20.57
C ASN A 779 -21.45 -16.12 19.16
N GLU A 780 -21.02 -14.89 18.90
CA GLU A 780 -21.02 -14.25 17.59
C GLU A 780 -19.59 -13.79 17.28
N SER A 781 -19.11 -14.07 16.07
CA SER A 781 -17.80 -13.63 15.61
C SER A 781 -17.77 -12.10 15.48
N GLY A 782 -16.58 -11.55 15.22
CA GLY A 782 -16.49 -10.21 14.62
C GLY A 782 -17.23 -10.12 13.26
N ASP A 783 -17.47 -8.89 12.81
CA ASP A 783 -18.01 -8.62 11.47
C ASP A 783 -16.96 -8.91 10.38
N SER A 784 -17.42 -9.42 9.23
CA SER A 784 -16.59 -9.61 8.04
C SER A 784 -16.04 -8.28 7.52
N ILE A 785 -15.12 -8.36 6.55
CA ILE A 785 -14.80 -7.19 5.71
C ILE A 785 -16.11 -6.68 5.07
N GLU A 786 -16.29 -5.36 5.11
CA GLU A 786 -17.48 -4.69 4.57
C GLU A 786 -17.48 -4.76 3.04
N VAL A 787 -18.63 -5.02 2.45
CA VAL A 787 -18.85 -4.83 1.01
C VAL A 787 -19.98 -3.83 0.79
N SER A 788 -19.96 -3.14 -0.35
CA SER A 788 -21.04 -2.23 -0.71
C SER A 788 -21.72 -2.63 -2.01
N ALA A 789 -22.98 -2.27 -2.14
CA ALA A 789 -23.75 -2.41 -3.36
C ALA A 789 -24.76 -1.28 -3.48
N MET A 790 -24.90 -0.74 -4.70
CA MET A 790 -25.95 0.22 -5.05
C MET A 790 -26.95 -0.48 -5.96
N PRO A 791 -28.14 -0.87 -5.47
CA PRO A 791 -29.22 -1.38 -6.31
C PRO A 791 -29.55 -0.36 -7.39
N ARG A 792 -29.91 -0.82 -8.58
CA ARG A 792 -30.26 0.05 -9.69
C ARG A 792 -31.53 -0.46 -10.33
N THR A 793 -32.39 0.48 -10.70
CA THR A 793 -33.56 0.16 -11.52
C THR A 793 -33.00 -0.42 -12.81
N VAL A 794 -33.26 -1.69 -13.07
CA VAL A 794 -33.17 -2.19 -14.44
C VAL A 794 -34.14 -1.32 -15.24
N ALA A 795 -33.62 -0.54 -16.17
CA ALA A 795 -34.35 0.54 -16.83
C ALA A 795 -35.75 0.08 -17.27
N ASN A 796 -36.79 0.89 -16.98
CA ASN A 796 -38.13 0.63 -17.47
C ASN A 796 -38.10 0.61 -19.01
N PHE A 797 -38.24 -0.56 -19.62
CA PHE A 797 -38.23 -0.72 -21.07
C PHE A 797 -39.61 -0.51 -21.72
N GLY A 798 -40.54 0.17 -21.02
CA GLY A 798 -41.83 0.55 -21.57
C GLY A 798 -41.75 1.76 -22.51
N PHE A 799 -42.88 2.07 -23.14
CA PHE A 799 -43.01 3.20 -24.07
C PHE A 799 -43.86 4.33 -23.50
N GLU A 800 -44.09 4.36 -22.19
CA GLU A 800 -45.03 5.25 -21.49
C GLU A 800 -44.52 6.69 -21.29
N THR A 801 -43.35 7.03 -21.83
CA THR A 801 -42.78 8.38 -21.72
C THR A 801 -42.11 8.77 -23.05
N PRO A 802 -42.49 9.93 -23.64
CA PRO A 802 -43.51 10.86 -23.17
C PRO A 802 -44.93 10.29 -23.35
N GLY A 803 -45.87 10.67 -22.48
CA GLY A 803 -47.28 10.35 -22.66
C GLY A 803 -47.86 11.10 -23.88
N VAL A 804 -48.55 10.39 -24.78
CA VAL A 804 -49.19 10.99 -25.96
C VAL A 804 -50.70 10.80 -25.91
N GLY A 805 -51.48 11.78 -26.39
CA GLY A 805 -52.94 11.69 -26.47
C GLY A 805 -53.45 11.02 -27.76
N THR A 806 -52.62 10.95 -28.80
CA THR A 806 -52.94 10.37 -30.10
C THR A 806 -51.78 9.49 -30.59
N TYR A 807 -51.00 9.93 -31.58
CA TYR A 807 -49.76 9.28 -32.00
C TYR A 807 -48.73 10.35 -32.36
N LEU A 808 -47.45 10.05 -32.16
CA LEU A 808 -46.34 10.98 -32.39
C LEU A 808 -45.14 10.23 -32.93
N TYR A 809 -44.65 10.64 -34.11
CA TYR A 809 -43.36 10.19 -34.63
C TYR A 809 -42.23 10.88 -33.90
N SER A 810 -41.12 10.16 -33.71
CA SER A 810 -39.88 10.68 -33.12
C SER A 810 -40.11 11.51 -31.83
N PRO A 811 -40.83 10.95 -30.84
CA PRO A 811 -41.19 11.69 -29.63
C PRO A 811 -39.94 12.14 -28.85
N ALA A 812 -39.86 13.44 -28.57
CA ALA A 812 -38.79 13.98 -27.72
C ALA A 812 -39.01 13.60 -26.25
N GLY A 813 -37.92 13.35 -25.51
CA GLY A 813 -37.97 13.00 -24.08
C GLY A 813 -38.26 11.54 -23.76
N SER A 814 -38.27 10.66 -24.77
CA SER A 814 -38.29 9.21 -24.55
C SER A 814 -36.90 8.67 -24.20
N SER A 815 -36.85 7.62 -23.39
CA SER A 815 -35.63 6.81 -23.17
C SER A 815 -35.25 5.99 -24.41
N TRP A 816 -36.18 5.83 -25.36
CA TRP A 816 -35.94 5.19 -26.64
C TRP A 816 -35.65 6.23 -27.73
N THR A 817 -34.67 5.92 -28.57
CA THR A 817 -34.36 6.69 -29.78
C THR A 817 -35.16 6.13 -30.94
N PHE A 818 -36.06 6.95 -31.49
CA PHE A 818 -36.94 6.62 -32.61
C PHE A 818 -36.38 7.22 -33.92
N SER A 819 -36.47 6.48 -35.01
CA SER A 819 -36.17 6.98 -36.36
C SER A 819 -37.18 8.06 -36.79
N ALA A 820 -36.67 9.19 -37.26
CA ALA A 820 -37.47 10.30 -37.78
C ALA A 820 -38.40 9.86 -38.93
N GLN A 821 -39.52 10.57 -39.08
CA GLN A 821 -40.47 10.30 -40.17
C GLN A 821 -39.92 10.81 -41.51
N SER A 822 -39.97 9.95 -42.53
CA SER A 822 -39.71 10.29 -43.93
C SER A 822 -40.74 9.59 -44.83
N GLY A 823 -41.72 10.35 -45.34
CA GLY A 823 -42.87 9.79 -46.05
C GLY A 823 -43.69 8.85 -45.16
N ALA A 824 -43.94 7.63 -45.65
CA ALA A 824 -44.64 6.57 -44.92
C ALA A 824 -43.71 5.70 -44.04
N ASN A 825 -42.46 6.12 -43.83
CA ASN A 825 -41.49 5.44 -42.98
C ASN A 825 -41.27 6.27 -41.71
N GLY A 826 -41.27 5.63 -40.54
CA GLY A 826 -40.97 6.30 -39.28
C GLY A 826 -41.38 5.47 -38.08
N SER A 827 -40.85 5.82 -36.92
CA SER A 827 -41.23 5.20 -35.65
C SER A 827 -41.68 6.25 -34.64
N GLY A 828 -42.49 5.81 -33.69
CA GLY A 828 -43.10 6.71 -32.72
C GLY A 828 -43.86 5.98 -31.62
N ILE A 829 -44.64 6.73 -30.86
CA ILE A 829 -45.52 6.20 -29.81
C ILE A 829 -46.97 6.53 -30.16
N ALA A 830 -47.89 5.60 -29.92
CA ALA A 830 -49.32 5.75 -30.15
C ALA A 830 -50.12 5.37 -28.90
N ALA A 831 -51.00 6.25 -28.45
CA ALA A 831 -51.97 6.01 -27.38
C ALA A 831 -52.94 4.90 -27.78
N ASN A 832 -53.45 4.17 -26.79
CA ASN A 832 -54.56 3.24 -26.93
C ASN A 832 -55.79 3.97 -27.49
N GLY A 833 -56.46 3.37 -28.48
CA GLY A 833 -57.61 3.97 -29.14
C GLY A 833 -57.30 5.08 -30.15
N SER A 834 -56.03 5.41 -30.39
CA SER A 834 -55.64 6.39 -31.42
C SER A 834 -55.88 5.87 -32.84
N ALA A 835 -55.74 6.72 -33.86
CA ALA A 835 -55.86 6.32 -35.27
C ALA A 835 -54.92 5.15 -35.67
N PHE A 836 -53.82 4.93 -34.93
CA PHE A 836 -52.93 3.78 -35.13
C PHE A 836 -53.49 2.50 -34.50
N THR A 837 -54.01 2.59 -33.28
CA THR A 837 -54.29 1.44 -32.41
C THR A 837 -55.79 1.15 -32.22
N THR A 838 -56.71 1.98 -32.76
CA THR A 838 -58.17 1.87 -32.53
C THR A 838 -58.77 0.51 -32.89
N ALA A 839 -58.17 -0.18 -33.87
CA ALA A 839 -58.60 -1.51 -34.30
C ALA A 839 -57.83 -2.66 -33.60
N ASN A 840 -56.86 -2.35 -32.73
CA ASN A 840 -56.07 -3.31 -31.99
C ASN A 840 -56.52 -3.36 -30.51
N PRO A 841 -56.27 -4.47 -29.78
CA PRO A 841 -56.38 -4.46 -28.33
C PRO A 841 -55.50 -3.37 -27.70
N ASN A 842 -55.82 -2.96 -26.48
CA ASN A 842 -54.97 -2.04 -25.72
C ASN A 842 -53.56 -2.63 -25.51
N ALA A 843 -52.56 -1.75 -25.51
CA ALA A 843 -51.18 -2.07 -25.20
C ALA A 843 -51.06 -2.79 -23.84
N PRO A 844 -50.31 -3.92 -23.73
CA PRO A 844 -50.21 -4.71 -22.52
C PRO A 844 -49.61 -3.98 -21.31
N GLN A 845 -48.74 -3.00 -21.55
CA GLN A 845 -48.06 -2.22 -20.51
C GLN A 845 -48.46 -0.75 -20.62
N GLY A 846 -49.49 -0.35 -19.86
CA GLY A 846 -49.89 1.05 -19.73
C GLY A 846 -50.93 1.47 -20.77
N ILE A 847 -50.81 2.69 -21.29
CA ILE A 847 -51.84 3.34 -22.11
C ILE A 847 -51.38 3.69 -23.53
N GLN A 848 -50.17 3.30 -23.92
CA GLN A 848 -49.61 3.59 -25.24
C GLN A 848 -48.62 2.52 -25.69
N VAL A 849 -48.17 2.59 -26.93
CA VAL A 849 -47.30 1.58 -27.54
C VAL A 849 -46.29 2.21 -28.48
N ALA A 850 -45.09 1.64 -28.62
CA ALA A 850 -44.21 2.01 -29.73
C ALA A 850 -44.69 1.40 -31.04
N TYR A 851 -44.54 2.13 -32.13
CA TYR A 851 -44.84 1.63 -33.46
C TYR A 851 -43.67 1.83 -34.42
N LEU A 852 -43.51 0.88 -35.33
CA LEU A 852 -42.56 0.93 -36.45
C LEU A 852 -43.34 0.83 -37.77
N GLN A 853 -43.49 1.96 -38.47
CA GLN A 853 -44.16 2.02 -39.77
C GLN A 853 -43.14 2.05 -40.90
N GLY A 854 -43.35 1.23 -41.93
CA GLY A 854 -42.44 1.14 -43.07
C GLY A 854 -41.05 0.66 -42.64
N ILE A 855 -39.99 1.23 -43.20
CA ILE A 855 -38.61 0.97 -42.76
C ILE A 855 -38.25 1.97 -41.65
N ALA A 856 -38.20 1.50 -40.40
CA ALA A 856 -38.03 2.34 -39.22
C ALA A 856 -37.30 1.60 -38.10
N SER A 857 -36.83 2.30 -37.09
CA SER A 857 -36.15 1.68 -35.95
C SER A 857 -36.40 2.41 -34.64
N VAL A 858 -36.45 1.66 -33.55
CA VAL A 858 -36.45 2.17 -32.17
C VAL A 858 -35.35 1.46 -31.37
N SER A 859 -34.56 2.19 -30.58
CA SER A 859 -33.42 1.60 -29.84
C SER A 859 -33.15 2.28 -28.49
N GLN A 860 -32.53 1.57 -27.56
CA GLN A 860 -32.14 2.08 -26.25
C GLN A 860 -30.81 1.46 -25.79
N ALA A 861 -29.92 2.28 -25.24
CA ALA A 861 -28.72 1.81 -24.55
C ALA A 861 -29.08 1.32 -23.15
N ILE A 862 -28.68 0.10 -22.83
CA ILE A 862 -29.04 -0.61 -21.60
C ILE A 862 -27.76 -1.01 -20.88
N GLY A 863 -27.59 -0.57 -19.64
CA GLY A 863 -26.48 -0.98 -18.77
C GLY A 863 -26.88 -2.08 -17.79
N GLY A 864 -25.89 -2.68 -17.12
CA GLY A 864 -26.10 -3.64 -16.03
C GLY A 864 -25.93 -5.11 -16.43
N PHE A 865 -25.30 -5.37 -17.57
CA PHE A 865 -25.00 -6.73 -17.99
C PHE A 865 -23.70 -7.25 -17.34
N THR A 866 -23.64 -8.55 -17.08
CA THR A 866 -22.41 -9.24 -16.66
C THR A 866 -21.71 -9.81 -17.89
N THR A 867 -20.49 -9.35 -18.18
CA THR A 867 -19.69 -9.87 -19.31
C THR A 867 -19.52 -11.38 -19.18
N GLY A 868 -19.91 -12.12 -20.22
CA GLY A 868 -19.88 -13.58 -20.28
C GLY A 868 -21.20 -14.28 -19.91
N ALA A 869 -22.17 -13.58 -19.31
CA ALA A 869 -23.50 -14.13 -19.01
C ALA A 869 -24.43 -14.09 -20.25
N ARG A 870 -25.40 -15.01 -20.31
CA ARG A 870 -26.49 -14.97 -21.33
C ARG A 870 -27.74 -14.31 -20.76
N TYR A 871 -28.47 -13.60 -21.61
CA TYR A 871 -29.72 -12.92 -21.26
C TYR A 871 -30.81 -13.27 -22.27
N ALA A 872 -32.06 -13.30 -21.82
CA ALA A 872 -33.26 -13.36 -22.65
C ALA A 872 -33.89 -11.97 -22.76
N VAL A 873 -34.34 -11.58 -23.96
CA VAL A 873 -35.18 -10.41 -24.18
C VAL A 873 -36.56 -10.90 -24.61
N THR A 874 -37.59 -10.52 -23.88
CA THR A 874 -39.01 -10.84 -24.16
C THR A 874 -39.78 -9.55 -24.36
N PHE A 875 -40.60 -9.44 -25.40
CA PHE A 875 -41.38 -8.25 -25.71
C PHE A 875 -42.72 -8.63 -26.33
N SER A 876 -43.77 -7.86 -26.08
CA SER A 876 -45.07 -8.07 -26.70
C SER A 876 -45.14 -7.33 -28.03
N ALA A 877 -45.64 -7.97 -29.09
CA ALA A 877 -45.84 -7.30 -30.37
C ALA A 877 -47.15 -7.68 -31.06
N ALA A 878 -47.70 -6.74 -31.83
CA ALA A 878 -48.91 -6.91 -32.61
C ALA A 878 -48.79 -6.21 -33.97
N GLN A 879 -49.38 -6.81 -35.00
CA GLN A 879 -49.56 -6.20 -36.31
C GLN A 879 -50.71 -5.19 -36.27
N ARG A 880 -50.66 -4.10 -37.05
CA ARG A 880 -51.77 -3.15 -37.12
C ARG A 880 -53.00 -3.77 -37.80
N ASN A 881 -54.16 -3.67 -37.16
CA ASN A 881 -55.40 -4.29 -37.64
C ASN A 881 -56.11 -3.47 -38.74
N TYR A 882 -55.63 -2.28 -39.06
CA TYR A 882 -56.21 -1.37 -40.04
C TYR A 882 -55.11 -0.76 -40.91
N GLN A 883 -55.40 -0.54 -42.21
CA GLN A 883 -54.45 -0.01 -43.20
C GLN A 883 -53.10 -0.75 -43.21
N GLN A 884 -53.17 -2.05 -43.46
CA GLN A 884 -52.00 -2.92 -43.52
C GLN A 884 -52.06 -3.83 -44.73
N ASN A 885 -51.00 -3.84 -45.54
CA ASN A 885 -50.93 -4.61 -46.78
C ASN A 885 -50.71 -6.10 -46.51
N GLY A 886 -49.51 -6.45 -46.04
CA GLY A 886 -49.05 -7.83 -45.92
C GLY A 886 -48.61 -8.25 -44.52
N GLY A 887 -48.40 -7.32 -43.59
CA GLY A 887 -47.67 -7.61 -42.35
C GLY A 887 -46.31 -6.93 -42.34
N GLN A 888 -45.95 -6.38 -41.19
CA GLN A 888 -44.65 -5.77 -40.95
C GLN A 888 -43.64 -6.82 -40.47
N THR A 889 -42.48 -6.84 -41.11
CA THR A 889 -41.30 -7.62 -40.66
C THR A 889 -40.38 -6.76 -39.85
N TRP A 890 -39.72 -7.33 -38.84
CA TRP A 890 -38.71 -6.61 -38.05
C TRP A 890 -37.60 -7.51 -37.53
N ASN A 891 -36.49 -6.87 -37.22
CA ASN A 891 -35.31 -7.44 -36.59
C ASN A 891 -35.18 -6.92 -35.17
N VAL A 892 -34.67 -7.75 -34.27
CA VAL A 892 -34.14 -7.31 -32.99
C VAL A 892 -32.62 -7.30 -33.08
N THR A 893 -32.01 -6.18 -32.68
CA THR A 893 -30.57 -5.94 -32.75
C THR A 893 -29.96 -5.74 -31.37
N ILE A 894 -28.71 -6.16 -31.21
CA ILE A 894 -27.85 -5.84 -30.08
C ILE A 894 -26.58 -5.17 -30.65
N ASP A 895 -26.29 -3.96 -30.22
CA ASP A 895 -25.18 -3.13 -30.73
C ASP A 895 -25.20 -3.00 -32.26
N GLY A 896 -26.39 -2.83 -32.83
CA GLY A 896 -26.61 -2.72 -34.27
C GLY A 896 -26.58 -4.05 -35.04
N SER A 897 -26.14 -5.14 -34.42
CA SER A 897 -26.10 -6.47 -35.04
C SER A 897 -27.44 -7.20 -34.89
N VAL A 898 -27.98 -7.77 -35.98
CA VAL A 898 -29.25 -8.52 -35.93
C VAL A 898 -29.06 -9.83 -35.16
N VAL A 899 -29.82 -10.00 -34.08
CA VAL A 899 -29.84 -11.22 -33.26
C VAL A 899 -30.97 -12.15 -33.69
N ARG A 900 -32.14 -11.61 -34.04
CA ARG A 900 -33.29 -12.39 -34.52
C ARG A 900 -34.20 -11.57 -35.43
N SER A 901 -34.80 -12.22 -36.42
CA SER A 901 -35.82 -11.65 -37.31
C SER A 901 -37.19 -12.28 -37.06
N PHE A 902 -38.25 -11.49 -37.23
CA PHE A 902 -39.63 -11.88 -37.04
C PHE A 902 -40.49 -11.50 -38.26
N ASP A 903 -41.31 -12.45 -38.72
CA ASP A 903 -42.23 -12.30 -39.86
C ASP A 903 -43.62 -12.89 -39.57
N PRO A 904 -44.38 -12.33 -38.63
CA PRO A 904 -45.73 -12.83 -38.35
C PRO A 904 -46.70 -12.52 -39.51
N PRO A 905 -47.79 -13.29 -39.64
CA PRO A 905 -48.81 -13.03 -40.64
C PRO A 905 -49.56 -11.71 -40.33
N ARG A 906 -50.17 -11.08 -41.35
CA ARG A 906 -51.01 -9.89 -41.20
C ARG A 906 -52.09 -10.03 -40.11
N SER A 907 -52.60 -11.25 -39.91
CA SER A 907 -53.65 -11.56 -38.92
C SER A 907 -53.18 -11.52 -37.46
N ALA A 908 -51.88 -11.37 -37.17
CA ALA A 908 -51.33 -11.32 -35.82
C ALA A 908 -51.58 -9.98 -35.12
N THR A 909 -52.84 -9.54 -35.03
CA THR A 909 -53.26 -8.21 -34.60
C THR A 909 -53.48 -8.07 -33.08
N SER A 910 -53.35 -9.17 -32.35
CA SER A 910 -53.33 -9.19 -30.88
C SER A 910 -51.90 -9.27 -30.37
N TYR A 911 -51.61 -8.63 -29.23
CA TYR A 911 -50.30 -8.70 -28.61
C TYR A 911 -49.98 -10.11 -28.14
N VAL A 912 -48.82 -10.61 -28.55
CA VAL A 912 -48.23 -11.86 -28.06
C VAL A 912 -46.76 -11.64 -27.77
N ASP A 913 -46.22 -12.43 -26.86
CA ASP A 913 -44.81 -12.33 -26.47
C ASP A 913 -43.89 -13.02 -27.48
N TYR A 914 -42.88 -12.27 -27.91
CA TYR A 914 -41.74 -12.72 -28.69
C TYR A 914 -40.51 -12.71 -27.79
N ASN A 915 -39.59 -13.65 -27.99
CA ASN A 915 -38.37 -13.74 -27.19
C ASN A 915 -37.12 -14.01 -28.05
N LEU A 916 -35.95 -13.70 -27.51
CA LEU A 916 -34.64 -14.09 -28.04
C LEU A 916 -33.62 -14.18 -26.90
N THR A 917 -32.43 -14.70 -27.18
CA THR A 917 -31.33 -14.69 -26.22
C THR A 917 -30.05 -14.15 -26.85
N PHE A 918 -29.20 -13.52 -26.05
CA PHE A 918 -27.88 -13.05 -26.46
C PHE A 918 -26.85 -13.19 -25.33
N PRO A 919 -25.56 -13.44 -25.65
CA PRO A 919 -24.48 -13.33 -24.67
C PRO A 919 -24.08 -11.86 -24.50
N ALA A 920 -23.93 -11.41 -23.25
CA ALA A 920 -23.39 -10.09 -22.96
C ALA A 920 -21.87 -10.11 -23.10
N THR A 921 -21.33 -9.25 -23.97
CA THR A 921 -19.88 -9.08 -24.18
C THR A 921 -19.33 -7.83 -23.49
N ALA A 922 -20.21 -6.94 -23.03
CA ALA A 922 -19.87 -5.70 -22.34
C ALA A 922 -20.89 -5.42 -21.22
N PRO A 923 -20.57 -4.54 -20.25
CA PRO A 923 -21.51 -4.15 -19.19
C PRO A 923 -22.69 -3.30 -19.68
N THR A 924 -22.62 -2.78 -20.92
CA THR A 924 -23.66 -1.96 -21.57
C THR A 924 -23.83 -2.41 -23.02
N HIS A 925 -25.08 -2.53 -23.48
CA HIS A 925 -25.46 -2.92 -24.83
C HIS A 925 -26.62 -2.08 -25.36
N THR A 926 -26.69 -1.83 -26.66
CA THR A 926 -27.83 -1.15 -27.31
C THR A 926 -28.84 -2.17 -27.85
N LEU A 927 -30.03 -2.25 -27.25
CA LEU A 927 -31.15 -3.04 -27.77
C LEU A 927 -31.92 -2.23 -28.82
N GLY A 928 -32.10 -2.79 -30.01
CA GLY A 928 -32.88 -2.17 -31.08
C GLY A 928 -33.97 -3.07 -31.65
N PHE A 929 -35.03 -2.45 -32.15
CA PHE A 929 -36.03 -3.07 -33.01
C PHE A 929 -36.06 -2.30 -34.32
N ALA A 930 -35.83 -2.98 -35.45
CA ALA A 930 -35.74 -2.36 -36.77
C ALA A 930 -36.67 -3.06 -37.76
N SER A 931 -37.70 -2.37 -38.25
CA SER A 931 -38.60 -2.92 -39.25
C SER A 931 -37.95 -2.95 -40.63
N SER A 932 -38.07 -4.09 -41.31
CA SER A 932 -37.51 -4.33 -42.64
C SER A 932 -38.51 -4.13 -43.78
N ASN A 933 -39.82 -4.10 -43.47
CA ASN A 933 -40.92 -3.92 -44.42
C ASN A 933 -40.80 -4.72 -45.73
N THR A 934 -40.34 -5.96 -45.65
CA THR A 934 -40.05 -6.81 -46.81
C THR A 934 -41.28 -7.09 -47.68
N ARG A 935 -42.49 -6.91 -47.15
CA ARG A 935 -43.76 -7.10 -47.86
C ARG A 935 -44.24 -5.86 -48.63
N GLY A 936 -43.60 -4.71 -48.44
CA GLY A 936 -43.92 -3.45 -49.12
C GLY A 936 -45.30 -2.86 -48.76
N GLY A 937 -45.45 -1.56 -48.99
CA GLY A 937 -46.65 -0.80 -48.62
C GLY A 937 -46.60 -0.26 -47.19
N ASP A 938 -47.73 0.27 -46.72
CA ASP A 938 -47.90 0.81 -45.37
C ASP A 938 -48.15 -0.33 -44.39
N ASN A 939 -47.09 -0.86 -43.79
CA ASN A 939 -47.17 -1.87 -42.74
C ASN A 939 -46.64 -1.28 -41.43
N THR A 940 -47.28 -1.63 -40.30
CA THR A 940 -46.89 -1.17 -38.97
C THR A 940 -46.89 -2.33 -37.98
N VAL A 941 -45.85 -2.41 -37.15
CA VAL A 941 -45.84 -3.28 -35.96
C VAL A 941 -45.87 -2.42 -34.71
N PHE A 942 -46.63 -2.88 -33.72
CA PHE A 942 -46.66 -2.35 -32.36
C PHE A 942 -45.77 -3.19 -31.46
N LEU A 943 -44.98 -2.52 -30.62
CA LEU A 943 -44.03 -3.11 -29.68
C LEU A 943 -44.32 -2.56 -28.28
N ASP A 944 -44.45 -3.46 -27.31
CA ASP A 944 -44.70 -3.11 -25.91
C ASP A 944 -44.04 -4.10 -24.94
N ASN A 945 -44.05 -3.78 -23.64
CA ASN A 945 -43.76 -4.73 -22.56
C ASN A 945 -42.41 -5.47 -22.76
N VAL A 946 -41.35 -4.72 -23.02
CA VAL A 946 -39.99 -5.24 -23.18
C VAL A 946 -39.45 -5.64 -21.80
N ARG A 947 -38.90 -6.85 -21.68
CA ARG A 947 -38.39 -7.48 -20.46
C ARG A 947 -37.05 -8.13 -20.77
N ILE A 948 -36.07 -7.97 -19.87
CA ILE A 948 -34.76 -8.60 -19.99
C ILE A 948 -34.49 -9.44 -18.74
N THR A 949 -34.14 -10.71 -18.93
CA THR A 949 -33.93 -11.67 -17.84
C THR A 949 -32.57 -12.34 -17.98
N SER A 950 -31.81 -12.46 -16.88
CA SER A 950 -30.57 -13.23 -16.87
C SER A 950 -30.84 -14.72 -17.06
N LEU A 951 -30.02 -15.39 -17.86
CA LEU A 951 -30.03 -16.84 -18.05
C LEU A 951 -28.83 -17.52 -17.36
N VAL A 952 -28.18 -16.82 -16.43
CA VAL A 952 -27.20 -17.46 -15.54
C VAL A 952 -27.91 -18.59 -14.81
N PRO A 953 -27.40 -19.85 -14.87
CA PRO A 953 -28.05 -20.96 -14.20
C PRO A 953 -28.16 -20.68 -12.70
N PRO A 954 -29.37 -20.76 -12.10
CA PRO A 954 -29.49 -20.63 -10.66
C PRO A 954 -28.83 -21.84 -9.98
N ALA A 955 -28.29 -21.63 -8.78
CA ALA A 955 -27.88 -22.74 -7.94
C ALA A 955 -29.13 -23.56 -7.56
N LEU A 956 -29.15 -24.85 -7.93
CA LEU A 956 -30.17 -25.80 -7.48
C LEU A 956 -29.87 -26.16 -6.02
N GLY A 957 -30.53 -25.48 -5.08
CA GLY A 957 -30.49 -25.84 -3.67
C GLY A 957 -31.21 -27.16 -3.45
N TRP A 958 -30.68 -28.00 -2.56
CA TRP A 958 -31.35 -29.23 -2.15
C TRP A 958 -31.13 -29.54 -0.67
N GLN A 959 -32.09 -30.22 -0.07
CA GLN A 959 -32.03 -30.75 1.30
C GLN A 959 -32.73 -32.11 1.36
N ALA A 960 -32.27 -33.03 2.21
CA ALA A 960 -33.00 -34.25 2.53
C ALA A 960 -33.61 -34.12 3.93
N SER A 961 -34.94 -34.18 4.05
CA SER A 961 -35.63 -34.10 5.34
C SER A 961 -36.99 -34.82 5.28
N GLY A 962 -37.37 -35.48 6.38
CA GLY A 962 -38.69 -36.12 6.50
C GLY A 962 -38.95 -37.27 5.50
N GLY A 963 -37.90 -37.98 5.05
CA GLY A 963 -38.03 -39.03 4.03
C GLY A 963 -38.24 -38.49 2.61
N GLN A 964 -37.97 -37.19 2.38
CA GLN A 964 -38.07 -36.55 1.08
C GLN A 964 -36.78 -35.79 0.74
N ILE A 965 -36.49 -35.63 -0.55
CA ILE A 965 -35.50 -34.68 -1.08
C ILE A 965 -36.26 -33.45 -1.57
N HIS A 966 -35.96 -32.29 -1.00
CA HIS A 966 -36.53 -31.02 -1.41
C HIS A 966 -35.50 -30.28 -2.26
N PHE A 967 -35.94 -29.82 -3.41
CA PHE A 967 -35.19 -28.95 -4.31
C PHE A 967 -35.79 -27.55 -4.25
N ALA A 968 -34.94 -26.53 -4.31
CA ALA A 968 -35.36 -25.14 -4.40
C ALA A 968 -34.38 -24.35 -5.28
N TRP A 969 -34.91 -23.38 -6.03
CA TRP A 969 -34.14 -22.37 -6.74
C TRP A 969 -34.79 -20.99 -6.57
N PRO A 970 -34.13 -19.88 -6.93
CA PRO A 970 -34.66 -18.54 -6.74
C PRO A 970 -36.04 -18.34 -7.40
N GLN A 971 -36.91 -17.59 -6.73
CA GLN A 971 -38.31 -17.40 -7.14
C GLN A 971 -38.44 -16.59 -8.45
N ASP A 972 -37.48 -15.74 -8.77
CA ASP A 972 -37.38 -15.00 -10.03
C ASP A 972 -37.00 -15.90 -11.23
N HIS A 973 -36.70 -17.18 -10.98
CA HIS A 973 -36.40 -18.20 -11.99
C HIS A 973 -37.58 -19.22 -12.14
N ILE A 974 -38.82 -18.77 -11.94
CA ILE A 974 -40.02 -19.54 -12.30
C ILE A 974 -40.07 -19.73 -13.85
N GLY A 975 -40.36 -20.96 -14.30
CA GLY A 975 -40.37 -21.34 -15.72
C GLY A 975 -39.20 -22.26 -16.14
N TRP A 976 -38.17 -22.35 -15.31
CA TRP A 976 -37.19 -23.43 -15.40
C TRP A 976 -37.87 -24.78 -15.10
N ARG A 977 -37.41 -25.85 -15.74
CA ARG A 977 -37.98 -27.19 -15.59
C ARG A 977 -36.98 -28.07 -14.87
N LEU A 978 -37.38 -28.66 -13.75
CA LEU A 978 -36.61 -29.72 -13.11
C LEU A 978 -36.81 -31.00 -13.93
N GLN A 979 -35.72 -31.65 -14.31
CA GLN A 979 -35.74 -32.98 -14.91
C GLN A 979 -35.09 -33.98 -13.97
N ALA A 980 -35.63 -35.20 -13.95
CA ALA A 980 -35.05 -36.33 -13.25
C ALA A 980 -34.73 -37.46 -14.24
N GLN A 981 -33.71 -38.24 -13.89
CA GLN A 981 -33.38 -39.48 -14.58
C GLN A 981 -33.10 -40.55 -13.53
N THR A 982 -33.60 -41.77 -13.75
CA THR A 982 -33.28 -42.93 -12.92
C THR A 982 -32.47 -43.92 -13.76
N ASN A 983 -31.30 -44.31 -13.27
CA ASN A 983 -30.43 -45.28 -13.92
C ASN A 983 -29.93 -46.31 -12.89
N ALA A 984 -29.55 -47.50 -13.37
CA ALA A 984 -28.78 -48.44 -12.56
C ALA A 984 -27.43 -47.81 -12.17
N LEU A 985 -26.93 -48.14 -10.97
CA LEU A 985 -25.72 -47.56 -10.37
C LEU A 985 -24.48 -47.55 -11.30
N SER A 986 -24.38 -48.47 -12.25
CA SER A 986 -23.25 -48.63 -13.16
C SER A 986 -23.38 -47.91 -14.52
N ALA A 987 -24.52 -47.29 -14.84
CA ALA A 987 -24.83 -46.85 -16.20
C ALA A 987 -24.47 -45.37 -16.52
N GLY A 988 -24.05 -44.55 -15.55
CA GLY A 988 -23.71 -43.13 -15.77
C GLY A 988 -24.92 -42.24 -16.08
N LEU A 989 -24.70 -41.01 -16.61
CA LEU A 989 -25.76 -40.10 -17.08
C LEU A 989 -26.15 -40.43 -18.53
N GLY A 990 -27.45 -40.48 -18.83
CA GLY A 990 -27.97 -40.88 -20.16
C GLY A 990 -28.92 -39.84 -20.79
N THR A 991 -29.65 -40.22 -21.84
CA THR A 991 -30.54 -39.30 -22.60
C THR A 991 -32.01 -39.35 -22.18
N ASN A 992 -32.42 -40.31 -21.35
CA ASN A 992 -33.79 -40.54 -20.88
C ASN A 992 -34.20 -39.63 -19.70
N TRP A 993 -33.97 -38.32 -19.82
CA TRP A 993 -34.42 -37.33 -18.83
C TRP A 993 -35.94 -37.11 -18.93
N VAL A 994 -36.61 -37.16 -17.79
CA VAL A 994 -38.05 -36.90 -17.69
C VAL A 994 -38.26 -35.56 -17.00
N THR A 995 -38.98 -34.66 -17.67
CA THR A 995 -39.39 -33.38 -17.08
C THR A 995 -40.43 -33.63 -16.00
N ILE A 996 -40.19 -33.07 -14.82
CA ILE A 996 -41.18 -33.01 -13.74
C ILE A 996 -42.14 -31.88 -14.08
N THR A 997 -43.27 -32.21 -14.70
CA THR A 997 -44.19 -31.24 -15.33
C THR A 997 -44.66 -30.13 -14.38
N SER A 998 -44.83 -30.43 -13.09
CA SER A 998 -45.26 -29.46 -12.08
C SER A 998 -44.18 -28.47 -11.66
N SER A 999 -42.90 -28.73 -11.98
CA SER A 999 -41.77 -27.84 -11.65
C SER A 999 -41.77 -26.51 -12.43
N VAL A 1000 -42.60 -26.38 -13.47
CA VAL A 1000 -42.58 -25.19 -14.35
C VAL A 1000 -43.30 -23.97 -13.76
N ILE A 1001 -44.13 -24.17 -12.73
CA ILE A 1001 -44.91 -23.12 -12.05
C ILE A 1001 -44.52 -22.93 -10.57
N THR A 1002 -43.50 -23.63 -10.11
CA THR A 1002 -42.98 -23.56 -8.74
C THR A 1002 -41.47 -23.47 -8.80
N ASN A 1003 -40.85 -22.84 -7.80
CA ASN A 1003 -39.41 -22.82 -7.64
C ASN A 1003 -38.93 -23.81 -6.57
N GLN A 1004 -39.82 -24.67 -6.07
CA GLN A 1004 -39.55 -25.69 -5.08
C GLN A 1004 -40.26 -27.00 -5.40
N PHE A 1005 -39.60 -28.13 -5.17
CA PHE A 1005 -40.16 -29.45 -5.43
C PHE A 1005 -39.66 -30.51 -4.45
N ALA A 1006 -40.53 -31.37 -3.95
CA ALA A 1006 -40.17 -32.46 -3.04
C ALA A 1006 -40.39 -33.83 -3.68
N PHE A 1007 -39.41 -34.74 -3.54
CA PHE A 1007 -39.50 -36.14 -3.97
C PHE A 1007 -39.44 -37.06 -2.76
N PRO A 1008 -40.35 -38.04 -2.62
CA PRO A 1008 -40.18 -39.10 -1.62
C PRO A 1008 -38.94 -39.95 -1.93
N ILE A 1009 -38.19 -40.28 -0.88
CA ILE A 1009 -37.06 -41.21 -0.96
C ILE A 1009 -37.64 -42.63 -0.81
N GLY A 1010 -37.54 -43.43 -1.88
CA GLY A 1010 -38.02 -44.81 -1.89
C GLY A 1010 -37.02 -45.81 -1.28
N ASN A 1011 -37.48 -47.04 -1.04
CA ASN A 1011 -36.70 -48.11 -0.38
C ASN A 1011 -35.86 -48.96 -1.36
N ILE A 1012 -35.61 -48.48 -2.58
CA ILE A 1012 -34.91 -49.22 -3.64
C ILE A 1012 -33.55 -48.57 -3.86
N GLU A 1013 -32.48 -49.36 -3.86
CA GLU A 1013 -31.13 -48.89 -4.19
C GLU A 1013 -31.02 -48.53 -5.69
N ALA A 1014 -31.23 -47.25 -6.00
CA ALA A 1014 -31.07 -46.70 -7.34
C ALA A 1014 -30.50 -45.27 -7.26
N SER A 1015 -29.82 -44.83 -8.31
CA SER A 1015 -29.36 -43.45 -8.44
C SER A 1015 -30.38 -42.63 -9.21
N VAL A 1016 -30.79 -41.52 -8.62
CA VAL A 1016 -31.65 -40.51 -9.28
C VAL A 1016 -30.83 -39.25 -9.48
N PHE A 1017 -30.76 -38.79 -10.72
CA PHE A 1017 -30.06 -37.57 -11.09
C PHE A 1017 -31.07 -36.47 -11.39
N PHE A 1018 -30.74 -35.24 -11.00
CA PHE A 1018 -31.59 -34.07 -11.20
C PHE A 1018 -30.84 -32.97 -11.93
N ARG A 1019 -31.54 -32.22 -12.78
CA ARG A 1019 -31.02 -30.99 -13.39
C ARG A 1019 -32.12 -29.95 -13.57
N LEU A 1020 -31.76 -28.69 -13.43
CA LEU A 1020 -32.59 -27.57 -13.88
C LEU A 1020 -32.26 -27.27 -15.34
N ILE A 1021 -33.30 -27.20 -16.18
CA ILE A 1021 -33.18 -26.74 -17.56
C ILE A 1021 -34.02 -25.50 -17.78
N TYR A 1022 -33.50 -24.56 -18.54
CA TYR A 1022 -34.30 -23.47 -19.08
C TYR A 1022 -34.99 -23.95 -20.37
N PRO A 1023 -36.25 -23.57 -20.64
CA PRO A 1023 -36.97 -23.96 -21.87
C PRO A 1023 -36.26 -23.59 -23.17
#